data_AF-A0A7V2YZ34-F1
#
_entry.id   AF-A0A7V2YZ34-F1
#
_cell.length_a   1.000
_cell.length_b   1.000
_cell.length_c   1.000
_cell.angle_alpha   90.00
_cell.angle_beta   90.00
_cell.angle_gamma   90.00
#
_symmetry.space_group_name_H-M   'P 1'
#
loop_
_entity.id
_entity.type
_entity.pdbx_description
1 polymer ?
#
loop_
_entity_poly.entity_id
_entity_poly.type
_entity_poly.pdbx_seq_one_letter_code
_entity_poly.pdbx_strand_id
1 'polypeptide(L)'
;MFFLKLLYWGYLVIWTGALIHWLRRKGFYPILGRGWSTRILWLVTFVFLNPLLTLAYLLFGVFLKPPAMPIPPGRRRWVSASALLYIGLVIVVFERPVFRSDKRPVTVSGPAATNAVESKADERNKASFNAQATEFRSQVQRSSTATKFNANSARFACGTLHIRNESEHPAVEKAGRLLQESLSRLPFVETVTYFPAGTAPETGGMLPDVTVMLDCPEFKEEFRLLGRHVRAQVRCAVARTPMQGNSHVSKGDDPPLIDFEMKTELELESEMRGVESASAKYGNEAKEIAKELGKEITQKLLDYAKEHGLAPRPPESLMPPYEAFADDLPFLKAHGVPSVVSGHGMMTKNLTIWRFRDDRPTTQVLAALSDSLAAAGWKGVSHDTEGDSPTMCRERGAETLMVFRERNERPFSARQTIVWTDPEAEAKPAPPRPGPLVARYEKRMSHDEITSAMTALLDSGPDTETLLMYAPLMWHGELKRRWEEAVLSRPAQNADAWLQLTQIWKDRKRAEQARDALMKARVMAQVEEDYNYRHNDIERMAKELGIKDVSKAPLDAEAFQECGFADLDETSGPVHGVIALGEALPCFLRGKGGEITVCAVKITQDYFLREGEQPEALTPSVTAVFIDRESHGGSTSRHGGQVRNGVWQAEGSFDLGLGEDRRRIAASIRGLEDGRFEVTLTPVD
;
A
#
# COMPACT_ATOMS: atom_id res chain seq x y z
N MET A 1 3.69 -34.55 -0.56
CA MET A 1 2.44 -35.24 -0.13
C MET A 1 2.67 -36.69 0.33
N PHE A 2 3.45 -37.52 -0.39
CA PHE A 2 3.72 -38.92 0.00
C PHE A 2 4.37 -39.09 1.39
N PHE A 3 5.40 -38.31 1.70
CA PHE A 3 6.09 -38.36 3.00
C PHE A 3 5.17 -38.02 4.18
N LEU A 4 4.27 -37.04 4.01
CA LEU A 4 3.31 -36.66 5.04
C LEU A 4 2.31 -37.78 5.33
N LYS A 5 1.83 -38.46 4.27
CA LYS A 5 0.99 -39.65 4.40
C LYS A 5 1.75 -40.77 5.11
N LEU A 6 3.03 -41.00 4.76
CA LEU A 6 3.88 -42.01 5.41
C LEU A 6 4.04 -41.72 6.91
N LEU A 7 4.30 -40.47 7.29
CA LEU A 7 4.49 -40.06 8.68
C LEU A 7 3.18 -40.16 9.48
N TYR A 8 2.05 -39.80 8.87
CA TYR A 8 0.73 -39.99 9.46
C TYR A 8 0.36 -41.47 9.64
N TRP A 9 0.58 -42.31 8.61
CA TRP A 9 0.37 -43.74 8.72
C TRP A 9 1.31 -44.39 9.74
N GLY A 10 2.57 -43.98 9.77
CA GLY A 10 3.53 -44.40 10.79
C GLY A 10 3.08 -44.02 12.19
N TYR A 11 2.57 -42.79 12.37
CA TYR A 11 1.97 -42.36 13.63
C TYR A 11 0.72 -43.17 13.99
N LEU A 12 -0.19 -43.43 13.06
CA LEU A 12 -1.36 -44.27 13.30
C LEU A 12 -0.98 -45.69 13.70
N VAL A 13 0.08 -46.26 13.10
CA VAL A 13 0.61 -47.58 13.50
C VAL A 13 1.16 -47.53 14.93
N ILE A 14 1.95 -46.51 15.28
CA ILE A 14 2.48 -46.33 16.64
C ILE A 14 1.33 -46.12 17.64
N TRP A 15 0.37 -45.27 17.32
CA TRP A 15 -0.80 -44.96 18.13
C TRP A 15 -1.68 -46.21 18.32
N THR A 16 -1.93 -46.98 17.25
CA THR A 16 -2.69 -48.23 17.31
C THR A 16 -1.95 -49.28 18.15
N GLY A 17 -0.63 -49.40 17.97
CA GLY A 17 0.21 -50.26 18.80
C GLY A 17 0.16 -49.85 20.28
N ALA A 18 0.21 -48.56 20.56
CA ALA A 18 0.10 -47.99 21.91
C ALA A 18 -1.28 -48.27 22.53
N LEU A 19 -2.37 -48.16 21.75
CA LEU A 19 -3.73 -48.47 22.17
C LEU A 19 -3.94 -49.97 22.42
N ILE A 20 -3.44 -50.85 21.55
CA ILE A 20 -3.47 -52.31 21.75
C ILE A 20 -2.68 -52.69 22.99
N HIS A 21 -1.50 -52.11 23.18
CA HIS A 21 -0.72 -52.28 24.41
C HIS A 21 -1.52 -51.79 25.63
N TRP A 22 -2.24 -50.67 25.52
CA TRP A 22 -3.06 -50.13 26.60
C TRP A 22 -4.18 -51.12 26.99
N LEU A 23 -4.88 -51.68 26.01
CA LEU A 23 -5.95 -52.68 26.22
C LEU A 23 -5.45 -53.96 26.90
N ARG A 24 -4.25 -54.44 26.52
CA ARG A 24 -3.69 -55.70 27.05
C ARG A 24 -3.04 -55.56 28.42
N ARG A 25 -2.55 -54.37 28.77
CA ARG A 25 -1.75 -54.17 29.98
C ARG A 25 -2.63 -54.16 31.23
N LYS A 26 -2.37 -55.08 32.16
CA LYS A 26 -3.15 -55.26 33.41
C LYS A 26 -2.93 -54.15 34.46
N GLY A 27 -1.82 -53.41 34.39
CA GLY A 27 -1.50 -52.33 35.35
C GLY A 27 -0.60 -51.24 34.77
N PHE A 28 -0.91 -50.00 35.12
CA PHE A 28 -0.16 -48.80 34.71
C PHE A 28 0.56 -48.18 35.89
N TYR A 29 1.57 -47.35 35.60
CA TYR A 29 2.20 -46.50 36.61
C TYR A 29 1.13 -45.59 37.25
N PRO A 30 0.90 -45.63 38.57
CA PRO A 30 -0.32 -45.10 39.19
C PRO A 30 -0.31 -43.56 39.33
N ILE A 31 -0.44 -42.83 38.21
CA ILE A 31 -0.44 -41.36 38.15
C ILE A 31 -1.58 -40.78 39.01
N LEU A 32 -2.78 -41.36 38.94
CA LEU A 32 -3.95 -40.90 39.71
C LEU A 32 -4.19 -41.70 40.99
N GLY A 33 -3.16 -42.40 41.49
CA GLY A 33 -3.25 -43.24 42.68
C GLY A 33 -3.96 -44.58 42.44
N ARG A 34 -5.20 -44.59 41.95
CA ARG A 34 -5.92 -45.85 41.66
C ARG A 34 -5.56 -46.36 40.24
N GLY A 35 -5.39 -47.68 40.12
CA GLY A 35 -5.03 -48.30 38.83
C GLY A 35 -6.07 -48.07 37.73
N TRP A 36 -7.36 -48.03 38.10
CA TRP A 36 -8.46 -47.78 37.19
C TRP A 36 -8.56 -46.32 36.72
N SER A 37 -8.33 -45.33 37.59
CA SER A 37 -8.39 -43.91 37.19
C SER A 37 -7.28 -43.55 36.20
N THR A 38 -6.08 -44.12 36.40
CA THR A 38 -4.97 -43.97 35.44
C THR A 38 -5.29 -44.62 34.09
N ARG A 39 -6.00 -45.76 34.07
CA ARG A 39 -6.48 -46.37 32.83
C ARG A 39 -7.42 -45.44 32.06
N ILE A 40 -8.40 -44.84 32.76
CA ILE A 40 -9.33 -43.88 32.16
C ILE A 40 -8.59 -42.66 31.62
N LEU A 41 -7.63 -42.12 32.39
CA LEU A 41 -6.81 -40.99 31.94
C LEU A 41 -6.18 -41.28 30.58
N TRP A 42 -5.49 -42.42 30.44
CA TRP A 42 -4.85 -42.77 29.18
C TRP A 42 -5.85 -43.03 28.05
N LEU A 43 -6.99 -43.67 28.35
CA LEU A 43 -8.06 -43.84 27.37
C LEU A 43 -8.52 -42.49 26.81
N VAL A 44 -8.77 -41.53 27.70
CA VAL A 44 -9.17 -40.16 27.35
C VAL A 44 -8.08 -39.50 26.50
N THR A 45 -6.79 -39.65 26.84
CA THR A 45 -5.71 -39.08 26.01
C THR A 45 -5.63 -39.67 24.61
N PHE A 46 -5.98 -40.95 24.41
CA PHE A 46 -5.99 -41.56 23.09
C PHE A 46 -7.07 -40.94 22.18
N VAL A 47 -8.21 -40.52 22.73
CA VAL A 47 -9.30 -39.87 21.98
C VAL A 47 -8.81 -38.61 21.24
N PHE A 48 -7.83 -37.90 21.80
CA PHE A 48 -7.33 -36.64 21.23
C PHE A 48 -6.32 -36.82 20.09
N LEU A 49 -5.91 -38.05 19.75
CA LEU A 49 -4.96 -38.34 18.66
C LEU A 49 -3.69 -37.46 18.65
N ASN A 50 -3.24 -37.01 19.83
CA ASN A 50 -2.11 -36.07 19.96
C ASN A 50 -0.77 -36.82 20.13
N PRO A 51 0.25 -36.53 19.28
CA PRO A 51 1.53 -37.25 19.32
C PRO A 51 2.32 -37.04 20.61
N LEU A 52 2.20 -35.88 21.28
CA LEU A 52 2.86 -35.62 22.56
C LEU A 52 2.17 -36.36 23.71
N LEU A 53 0.85 -36.49 23.68
CA LEU A 53 0.13 -37.33 24.63
C LEU A 53 0.45 -38.80 24.40
N THR A 54 0.62 -39.22 23.15
CA THR A 54 1.08 -40.56 22.79
C THR A 54 2.51 -40.79 23.28
N LEU A 55 3.41 -39.82 23.13
CA LEU A 55 4.77 -39.89 23.66
C LEU A 55 4.77 -39.95 25.20
N ALA A 56 3.94 -39.16 25.87
CA ALA A 56 3.74 -39.22 27.31
C ALA A 56 3.23 -40.61 27.73
N TYR A 57 2.28 -41.18 26.97
CA TYR A 57 1.83 -42.55 27.18
C TYR A 57 2.97 -43.56 26.96
N LEU A 58 3.80 -43.42 25.94
CA LEU A 58 4.94 -44.31 25.76
C LEU A 58 5.92 -44.22 26.94
N LEU A 59 6.23 -43.01 27.40
CA LEU A 59 7.13 -42.79 28.54
C LEU A 59 6.55 -43.38 29.84
N PHE A 60 5.35 -42.96 30.23
CA PHE A 60 4.75 -43.30 31.52
C PHE A 60 3.95 -44.61 31.53
N GLY A 61 3.35 -44.94 30.40
CA GLY A 61 2.49 -46.10 30.21
C GLY A 61 3.21 -47.32 29.66
N VAL A 62 4.32 -47.16 28.92
CA VAL A 62 5.12 -48.29 28.39
C VAL A 62 6.42 -48.46 29.18
N PHE A 63 7.31 -47.47 29.16
CA PHE A 63 8.68 -47.60 29.68
C PHE A 63 8.77 -47.63 31.21
N LEU A 64 7.95 -46.84 31.92
CA LEU A 64 7.92 -46.88 33.37
C LEU A 64 7.18 -48.13 33.88
N LYS A 65 7.91 -49.03 34.54
CA LYS A 65 7.34 -50.20 35.20
C LYS A 65 6.65 -49.78 36.52
N PRO A 66 5.50 -50.38 36.88
CA PRO A 66 4.95 -50.20 38.21
C PRO A 66 5.98 -50.71 39.23
N PRO A 67 6.34 -49.91 40.24
CA PRO A 67 7.33 -50.34 41.21
C PRO A 67 6.82 -51.56 41.98
N ALA A 68 7.69 -52.57 42.15
CA ALA A 68 7.37 -53.81 42.86
C ALA A 68 7.15 -53.62 44.37
N MET A 69 7.59 -52.48 44.93
CA MET A 69 7.39 -52.11 46.32
C MET A 69 6.45 -50.90 46.44
N PRO A 70 5.64 -50.83 47.52
CA PRO A 70 4.78 -49.68 47.78
C PRO A 70 5.65 -48.42 47.88
N ILE A 71 5.47 -47.51 46.92
CA ILE A 71 6.16 -46.22 46.92
C ILE A 71 5.81 -45.50 48.23
N PRO A 72 6.78 -45.01 49.02
CA PRO A 72 6.48 -44.24 50.21
C PRO A 72 5.53 -43.09 49.86
N PRO A 73 4.50 -42.83 50.68
CA PRO A 73 3.37 -41.97 50.31
C PRO A 73 3.79 -40.56 49.87
N GLY A 74 4.92 -40.05 50.38
CA GLY A 74 5.50 -38.78 49.96
C GLY A 74 5.98 -38.76 48.50
N ARG A 75 6.76 -39.74 48.06
CA ARG A 75 7.34 -39.77 46.69
C ARG A 75 6.29 -40.01 45.61
N ARG A 76 5.21 -40.72 45.94
CA ARG A 76 4.06 -40.96 45.05
C ARG A 76 3.34 -39.66 44.68
N ARG A 77 3.13 -38.76 45.64
CA ARG A 77 2.48 -37.47 45.39
C ARG A 77 3.27 -36.60 44.42
N TRP A 78 4.60 -36.57 44.55
CA TRP A 78 5.47 -35.80 43.66
C TRP A 78 5.43 -36.29 42.22
N VAL A 79 5.59 -37.59 41.96
CA VAL A 79 5.58 -38.11 40.58
C VAL A 79 4.21 -37.93 39.91
N SER A 80 3.12 -38.19 40.65
CA SER A 80 1.76 -37.94 40.20
C SER A 80 1.51 -36.47 39.86
N ALA A 81 1.94 -35.56 40.74
CA ALA A 81 1.81 -34.12 40.53
C ALA A 81 2.64 -33.66 39.32
N SER A 82 3.88 -34.13 39.16
CA SER A 82 4.73 -33.79 38.01
C SER A 82 4.15 -34.29 36.68
N ALA A 83 3.60 -35.51 36.64
CA ALA A 83 2.99 -36.06 35.42
C ALA A 83 1.69 -35.34 35.04
N LEU A 84 0.81 -35.04 36.01
CA LEU A 84 -0.39 -34.26 35.76
C LEU A 84 -0.08 -32.81 35.39
N LEU A 85 0.93 -32.21 36.02
CA LEU A 85 1.42 -30.88 35.66
C LEU A 85 2.01 -30.88 34.25
N TYR A 86 2.75 -31.91 33.85
CA TYR A 86 3.27 -32.03 32.49
C TYR A 86 2.14 -32.20 31.46
N ILE A 87 1.19 -33.12 31.69
CA ILE A 87 0.05 -33.33 30.78
C ILE A 87 -0.82 -32.06 30.72
N GLY A 88 -1.12 -31.46 31.87
CA GLY A 88 -1.85 -30.22 31.97
C GLY A 88 -1.12 -29.06 31.28
N LEU A 89 0.21 -28.95 31.44
CA LEU A 89 1.04 -27.97 30.76
C LEU A 89 1.04 -28.19 29.26
N VAL A 90 1.17 -29.43 28.78
CA VAL A 90 1.11 -29.74 27.33
C VAL A 90 -0.25 -29.35 26.76
N ILE A 91 -1.37 -29.70 27.42
CA ILE A 91 -2.71 -29.32 26.96
C ILE A 91 -2.87 -27.79 27.00
N VAL A 92 -2.47 -27.13 28.10
CA VAL A 92 -2.60 -25.67 28.26
C VAL A 92 -1.71 -24.92 27.28
N VAL A 93 -0.48 -25.36 27.03
CA VAL A 93 0.45 -24.72 26.08
C VAL A 93 -0.01 -24.89 24.63
N PHE A 94 -0.68 -26.00 24.31
CA PHE A 94 -1.21 -26.23 22.95
C PHE A 94 -2.59 -25.57 22.71
N GLU A 95 -3.46 -25.55 23.72
CA GLU A 95 -4.84 -25.05 23.59
C GLU A 95 -4.98 -23.58 23.96
N ARG A 96 -4.15 -23.06 24.88
CA ARG A 96 -4.16 -21.61 25.12
C ARG A 96 -3.40 -20.94 23.98
N PRO A 97 -3.97 -19.93 23.32
CA PRO A 97 -3.16 -19.00 22.54
C PRO A 97 -2.24 -18.29 23.53
N VAL A 98 -1.03 -18.84 23.74
CA VAL A 98 -0.11 -18.42 24.82
C VAL A 98 0.34 -16.97 24.64
N PHE A 99 0.13 -16.36 23.48
CA PHE A 99 0.55 -14.99 23.23
C PHE A 99 -0.57 -14.22 22.52
N ARG A 100 -1.24 -13.33 23.27
CA ARG A 100 -1.88 -12.17 22.65
C ARG A 100 -0.75 -11.36 22.02
N SER A 101 -0.83 -11.18 20.70
CA SER A 101 -0.06 -10.17 19.97
C SER A 101 -0.10 -8.88 20.79
N ASP A 102 1.06 -8.31 21.10
CA ASP A 102 1.11 -6.99 21.70
C ASP A 102 0.40 -6.05 20.72
N LYS A 103 -0.77 -5.52 21.12
CA LYS A 103 -1.61 -4.59 20.32
C LYS A 103 -0.91 -3.23 20.22
N ARG A 104 0.32 -3.20 19.73
CA ARG A 104 1.09 -1.98 19.51
C ARG A 104 1.21 -1.74 18.01
N PRO A 105 1.15 -0.47 17.58
CA PRO A 105 1.52 -0.11 16.23
C PRO A 105 2.94 -0.60 15.93
N VAL A 106 3.19 -1.05 14.71
CA VAL A 106 4.55 -1.38 14.23
C VAL A 106 4.75 -0.66 12.93
N THR A 107 5.93 -0.08 12.75
CA THR A 107 6.34 0.60 11.53
C THR A 107 7.44 -0.19 10.87
N VAL A 108 7.30 -0.44 9.57
CA VAL A 108 8.33 -1.04 8.72
C VAL A 108 8.80 0.05 7.76
N SER A 109 10.12 0.23 7.66
CA SER A 109 10.72 1.15 6.68
C SER A 109 10.84 0.44 5.34
N GLY A 110 10.45 1.12 4.27
CA GLY A 110 10.58 0.65 2.91
C GLY A 110 11.93 1.01 2.28
N PRO A 111 12.18 0.59 1.03
CA PRO A 111 13.45 0.81 0.34
C PRO A 111 13.75 2.30 0.07
N ALA A 112 12.72 3.15 0.04
CA ALA A 112 12.87 4.59 -0.20
C ALA A 112 13.42 5.37 1.01
N ALA A 113 13.47 4.74 2.20
CA ALA A 113 13.90 5.42 3.42
C ALA A 113 15.42 5.65 3.41
N THR A 114 15.85 6.80 2.90
CA THR A 114 17.27 7.19 2.70
C THR A 114 18.12 7.27 3.98
N ASN A 115 17.51 7.23 5.17
CA ASN A 115 18.21 7.37 6.45
C ASN A 115 17.60 6.52 7.58
N ALA A 116 16.85 5.47 7.26
CA ALA A 116 16.30 4.62 8.31
C ALA A 116 17.44 3.86 9.00
N VAL A 117 17.82 4.34 10.19
CA VAL A 117 18.39 3.49 11.23
C VAL A 117 17.49 2.26 11.25
N GLU A 118 18.04 1.09 10.95
CA GLU A 118 17.37 -0.17 11.23
C GLU A 118 17.01 -0.11 12.71
N SER A 119 15.77 0.31 12.99
CA SER A 119 15.05 -0.12 14.15
C SER A 119 14.97 -1.63 13.93
N LYS A 120 16.03 -2.33 14.36
CA LYS A 120 15.97 -3.72 14.77
C LYS A 120 14.86 -3.72 15.79
N ALA A 121 13.64 -3.89 15.28
CA ALA A 121 12.48 -4.08 16.08
C ALA A 121 12.92 -5.12 17.09
N ASP A 122 12.79 -4.76 18.36
CA ASP A 122 13.06 -5.58 19.51
C ASP A 122 12.02 -6.74 19.54
N GLU A 123 11.76 -7.36 18.38
CA GLU A 123 11.43 -8.77 18.20
C GLU A 123 12.60 -9.59 18.74
N ARG A 124 12.88 -9.45 20.03
CA ARG A 124 13.40 -10.53 20.82
C ARG A 124 12.44 -11.67 20.64
N ASN A 125 12.73 -12.53 19.66
CA ASN A 125 12.54 -13.98 19.65
C ASN A 125 11.60 -14.47 20.75
N LYS A 126 10.32 -14.06 20.71
CA LYS A 126 9.29 -14.76 21.48
C LYS A 126 9.12 -16.04 20.68
N ALA A 127 9.81 -17.09 21.12
CA ALA A 127 9.82 -18.38 20.46
C ALA A 127 8.38 -18.83 20.21
N SER A 128 7.90 -18.67 18.97
CA SER A 128 6.58 -19.11 18.55
C SER A 128 6.72 -20.48 17.91
N PHE A 129 6.01 -21.47 18.44
CA PHE A 129 5.98 -22.81 17.85
C PHE A 129 4.94 -22.87 16.73
N ASN A 130 5.36 -22.58 15.50
CA ASN A 130 4.50 -22.71 14.32
C ASN A 130 4.66 -24.10 13.71
N ALA A 131 3.74 -25.01 14.04
CA ALA A 131 3.61 -26.29 13.36
C ALA A 131 2.29 -26.34 12.57
N GLN A 132 2.38 -26.76 11.31
CA GLN A 132 1.22 -26.97 10.44
C GLN A 132 1.47 -28.16 9.51
N ALA A 133 0.48 -29.03 9.38
CA ALA A 133 0.49 -30.16 8.46
C ALA A 133 -0.90 -30.28 7.84
N THR A 134 -1.20 -29.38 6.90
CA THR A 134 -2.57 -29.16 6.40
C THR A 134 -2.66 -29.10 4.88
N GLU A 135 -3.77 -29.59 4.35
CA GLU A 135 -4.24 -29.27 3.00
C GLU A 135 -5.18 -28.06 3.10
N PHE A 136 -4.94 -27.05 2.28
CA PHE A 136 -5.72 -25.82 2.24
C PHE A 136 -6.27 -25.63 0.82
N ARG A 137 -7.58 -25.40 0.72
CA ARG A 137 -8.26 -25.05 -0.53
C ARG A 137 -9.03 -23.77 -0.29
N SER A 138 -8.84 -22.77 -1.14
CA SER A 138 -9.58 -21.51 -1.09
C SER A 138 -10.30 -21.27 -2.40
N GLN A 139 -11.45 -20.63 -2.30
CA GLN A 139 -12.13 -19.95 -3.36
C GLN A 139 -12.29 -18.49 -2.94
N VAL A 140 -11.92 -17.59 -3.83
CA VAL A 140 -11.97 -16.15 -3.58
C VAL A 140 -12.85 -15.51 -4.63
N GLN A 141 -13.84 -14.72 -4.18
CA GLN A 141 -14.58 -13.80 -5.02
C GLN A 141 -14.24 -12.37 -4.63
N ARG A 142 -14.07 -11.52 -5.62
CA ARG A 142 -13.56 -10.16 -5.43
C ARG A 142 -14.38 -9.16 -6.21
N SER A 143 -14.71 -8.04 -5.57
CA SER A 143 -15.23 -6.85 -6.24
C SER A 143 -14.38 -5.64 -5.83
N SER A 144 -14.11 -4.75 -6.79
CA SER A 144 -13.28 -3.58 -6.58
C SER A 144 -13.93 -2.38 -7.27
N THR A 145 -13.97 -1.26 -6.58
CA THR A 145 -14.40 0.04 -7.12
C THR A 145 -13.31 1.05 -6.83
N ALA A 146 -13.00 1.91 -7.79
CA ALA A 146 -12.03 2.97 -7.62
C ALA A 146 -12.62 4.27 -8.17
N THR A 147 -12.54 5.33 -7.37
CA THR A 147 -12.89 6.70 -7.73
C THR A 147 -11.66 7.57 -7.59
N LYS A 148 -11.60 8.61 -8.40
CA LYS A 148 -10.43 9.45 -8.50
C LYS A 148 -10.85 10.84 -8.95
N PHE A 149 -10.32 11.84 -8.27
CA PHE A 149 -10.57 13.25 -8.53
C PHE A 149 -9.23 13.95 -8.68
N ASN A 150 -9.08 14.66 -9.81
CA ASN A 150 -7.82 15.27 -10.18
C ASN A 150 -8.03 16.77 -10.37
N ALA A 151 -7.24 17.57 -9.65
CA ALA A 151 -6.92 18.91 -10.11
C ALA A 151 -5.90 18.81 -11.26
N ASN A 152 -5.90 19.77 -12.18
CA ASN A 152 -4.84 19.88 -13.18
C ASN A 152 -3.49 19.94 -12.43
N SER A 153 -2.53 19.09 -12.80
CA SER A 153 -1.19 18.94 -12.19
C SER A 153 -1.10 18.27 -10.81
N ALA A 154 -2.18 17.63 -10.34
CA ALA A 154 -2.12 16.82 -9.13
C ALA A 154 -1.16 15.64 -9.28
N ARG A 155 -0.27 15.45 -8.29
CA ARG A 155 0.71 14.36 -8.21
C ARG A 155 0.28 13.29 -7.21
N PHE A 156 0.84 12.09 -7.34
CA PHE A 156 0.55 10.98 -6.44
C PHE A 156 1.55 10.92 -5.28
N ALA A 157 1.09 11.17 -4.06
CA ALA A 157 1.88 10.96 -2.85
C ALA A 157 1.61 9.55 -2.29
N CYS A 158 2.69 8.83 -1.96
CA CYS A 158 2.62 7.47 -1.42
C CYS A 158 3.87 7.09 -0.60
N GLY A 159 4.55 8.08 0.00
CA GLY A 159 5.74 7.83 0.83
C GLY A 159 5.39 7.18 2.16
N THR A 160 4.26 7.56 2.75
CA THR A 160 3.83 7.11 4.08
C THR A 160 2.48 6.41 4.01
N LEU A 161 2.42 5.16 4.51
CA LEU A 161 1.20 4.36 4.51
C LEU A 161 0.79 3.97 5.92
N HIS A 162 -0.49 4.13 6.25
CA HIS A 162 -1.06 3.56 7.46
C HIS A 162 -2.05 2.44 7.13
N ILE A 163 -1.83 1.24 7.68
CA ILE A 163 -2.79 0.14 7.62
C ILE A 163 -3.52 0.06 8.96
N ARG A 164 -4.83 0.30 8.95
CA ARG A 164 -5.69 0.24 10.12
C ARG A 164 -6.56 -1.00 10.05
N ASN A 165 -6.49 -1.85 11.06
CA ASN A 165 -7.38 -2.99 11.19
C ASN A 165 -8.52 -2.67 12.15
N GLU A 166 -9.74 -2.61 11.66
CA GLU A 166 -10.96 -2.40 12.44
C GLU A 166 -11.52 -3.73 12.99
N SER A 167 -11.06 -4.87 12.48
CA SER A 167 -11.50 -6.21 12.91
C SER A 167 -10.60 -6.80 13.99
N GLU A 168 -11.19 -7.27 15.09
CA GLU A 168 -10.46 -8.01 16.13
C GLU A 168 -10.12 -9.45 15.73
N HIS A 169 -10.53 -9.91 14.54
CA HIS A 169 -10.32 -11.29 14.15
C HIS A 169 -8.83 -11.58 13.81
N PRO A 170 -8.20 -12.62 14.41
CA PRO A 170 -6.77 -12.90 14.23
C PRO A 170 -6.33 -13.15 12.77
N ALA A 171 -7.21 -13.68 11.93
CA ALA A 171 -6.93 -13.88 10.51
C ALA A 171 -6.63 -12.55 9.79
N VAL A 172 -7.41 -11.51 10.09
CA VAL A 172 -7.27 -10.18 9.47
C VAL A 172 -6.13 -9.41 10.10
N GLU A 173 -5.87 -9.61 11.39
CA GLU A 173 -4.67 -9.08 12.03
C GLU A 173 -3.39 -9.57 11.32
N LYS A 174 -3.28 -10.88 11.12
CA LYS A 174 -2.16 -11.49 10.38
C LYS A 174 -2.12 -11.03 8.92
N ALA A 175 -3.27 -10.93 8.26
CA ALA A 175 -3.34 -10.47 6.88
C ALA A 175 -2.82 -9.02 6.76
N GLY A 176 -3.17 -8.14 7.70
CA GLY A 176 -2.68 -6.77 7.74
C GLY A 176 -1.18 -6.65 7.96
N ARG A 177 -0.57 -7.56 8.75
CA ARG A 177 0.90 -7.65 8.91
C ARG A 177 1.60 -8.10 7.63
N LEU A 178 1.06 -9.11 6.96
CA LEU A 178 1.60 -9.57 5.67
C LEU A 178 1.44 -8.50 4.59
N LEU A 179 0.33 -7.75 4.63
CA LEU A 179 0.10 -6.62 3.74
C LEU A 179 1.09 -5.48 4.02
N GLN A 180 1.39 -5.19 5.30
CA GLN A 180 2.42 -4.22 5.69
C GLN A 180 3.77 -4.57 5.07
N GLU A 181 4.20 -5.82 5.21
CA GLU A 181 5.46 -6.29 4.63
C GLU A 181 5.45 -6.15 3.10
N SER A 182 4.38 -6.60 2.44
CA SER A 182 4.25 -6.51 0.97
C SER A 182 4.30 -5.05 0.46
N LEU A 183 3.50 -4.16 1.05
CA LEU A 183 3.43 -2.75 0.63
C LEU A 183 4.70 -1.97 0.97
N SER A 184 5.43 -2.36 2.03
CA SER A 184 6.70 -1.72 2.38
C SER A 184 7.79 -1.96 1.33
N ARG A 185 7.63 -2.95 0.45
CA ARG A 185 8.59 -3.26 -0.61
C ARG A 185 8.42 -2.40 -1.86
N LEU A 186 7.39 -1.54 -1.94
CA LEU A 186 7.19 -0.66 -3.09
C LEU A 186 8.29 0.42 -3.17
N PRO A 187 8.73 0.81 -4.39
CA PRO A 187 9.88 1.71 -4.58
C PRO A 187 9.73 3.08 -3.95
N PHE A 188 8.50 3.59 -3.95
CA PHE A 188 8.18 4.94 -3.54
C PHE A 188 7.61 5.00 -2.12
N VAL A 189 7.59 3.85 -1.42
CA VAL A 189 7.12 3.76 -0.04
C VAL A 189 8.31 3.87 0.90
N GLU A 190 8.30 4.92 1.72
CA GLU A 190 9.29 5.16 2.77
C GLU A 190 8.92 4.42 4.05
N THR A 191 7.65 4.44 4.46
CA THR A 191 7.20 3.81 5.69
C THR A 191 5.80 3.22 5.58
N VAL A 192 5.59 2.08 6.24
CA VAL A 192 4.27 1.48 6.43
C VAL A 192 4.05 1.22 7.92
N THR A 193 3.06 1.87 8.52
CA THR A 193 2.67 1.66 9.92
C THR A 193 1.37 0.88 10.01
N TYR A 194 1.41 -0.26 10.70
CA TYR A 194 0.23 -1.08 10.97
C TYR A 194 -0.34 -0.77 12.35
N PHE A 195 -1.64 -0.47 12.43
CA PHE A 195 -2.42 -0.23 13.63
C PHE A 195 -3.39 -1.41 13.87
N PRO A 196 -3.13 -2.27 14.87
CA PRO A 196 -4.05 -3.34 15.27
C PRO A 196 -5.43 -2.80 15.73
N ALA A 197 -6.42 -3.69 15.79
CA ALA A 197 -7.77 -3.33 16.25
C ALA A 197 -7.79 -2.81 17.69
N GLY A 198 -8.42 -1.64 17.85
CA GLY A 198 -8.49 -0.89 19.10
C GLY A 198 -7.28 0.03 19.35
N THR A 199 -6.36 0.15 18.40
CA THR A 199 -5.26 1.14 18.43
C THR A 199 -5.53 2.26 17.44
N ALA A 200 -4.93 3.42 17.68
CA ALA A 200 -5.04 4.58 16.81
C ALA A 200 -3.68 5.28 16.67
N PRO A 201 -3.47 6.07 15.59
CA PRO A 201 -2.34 6.98 15.50
C PRO A 201 -2.30 7.95 16.68
N GLU A 202 -1.09 8.38 17.05
CA GLU A 202 -0.91 9.43 18.05
C GLU A 202 -1.57 10.72 17.57
N THR A 203 -2.26 11.41 18.48
CA THR A 203 -2.91 12.69 18.17
C THR A 203 -1.86 13.74 17.86
N GLY A 204 -2.06 14.45 16.75
CA GLY A 204 -1.13 15.47 16.27
C GLY A 204 0.07 14.93 15.50
N GLY A 205 0.14 13.62 15.25
CA GLY A 205 1.14 13.03 14.36
C GLY A 205 0.95 13.44 12.90
N MET A 206 1.96 13.13 12.08
CA MET A 206 1.87 13.29 10.64
C MET A 206 0.82 12.33 10.06
N LEU A 207 -0.05 12.84 9.21
CA LEU A 207 -1.01 12.04 8.45
C LEU A 207 -0.26 11.28 7.36
N PRO A 208 -0.68 10.03 7.06
CA PRO A 208 -0.10 9.27 5.98
C PRO A 208 -0.53 9.85 4.62
N ASP A 209 0.25 9.59 3.59
CA ASP A 209 -0.13 9.87 2.21
C ASP A 209 -1.27 8.95 1.75
N VAL A 210 -1.23 7.68 2.22
CA VAL A 210 -2.26 6.68 1.92
C VAL A 210 -2.67 5.92 3.18
N THR A 211 -3.99 5.81 3.38
CA THR A 211 -4.58 5.00 4.44
C THR A 211 -5.24 3.76 3.85
N VAL A 212 -4.91 2.59 4.39
CA VAL A 212 -5.55 1.30 4.11
C VAL A 212 -6.37 0.90 5.33
N MET A 213 -7.68 0.80 5.19
CA MET A 213 -8.60 0.33 6.22
C MET A 213 -9.02 -1.11 5.93
N LEU A 214 -8.78 -2.02 6.88
CA LEU A 214 -9.20 -3.41 6.83
C LEU A 214 -10.34 -3.63 7.82
N ASP A 215 -11.44 -4.19 7.35
CA ASP A 215 -12.57 -4.61 8.17
C ASP A 215 -13.00 -6.03 7.77
N CYS A 216 -13.62 -6.75 8.70
CA CYS A 216 -14.17 -8.07 8.43
C CYS A 216 -15.52 -8.20 9.13
N PRO A 217 -16.60 -7.73 8.47
CA PRO A 217 -17.94 -7.73 9.05
C PRO A 217 -18.48 -9.13 9.31
N GLU A 218 -18.02 -10.13 8.54
CA GLU A 218 -18.46 -11.52 8.69
C GLU A 218 -17.27 -12.48 8.68
N PHE A 219 -17.14 -13.29 9.73
CA PHE A 219 -16.20 -14.40 9.79
C PHE A 219 -16.89 -15.59 10.46
N LYS A 220 -17.25 -16.60 9.65
CA LYS A 220 -17.90 -17.83 10.10
C LYS A 220 -16.92 -18.98 9.99
N GLU A 221 -16.80 -19.74 11.07
CA GLU A 221 -15.95 -20.93 11.15
C GLU A 221 -16.81 -22.14 11.53
N GLU A 222 -16.78 -23.17 10.70
CA GLU A 222 -17.42 -24.46 10.94
C GLU A 222 -16.36 -25.53 11.15
N PHE A 223 -16.36 -26.14 12.33
CA PHE A 223 -15.45 -27.24 12.65
C PHE A 223 -15.93 -28.55 12.02
N ARG A 224 -15.03 -29.24 11.32
CA ARG A 224 -15.26 -30.58 10.76
C ARG A 224 -14.28 -31.57 11.39
N LEU A 225 -14.57 -32.86 11.28
CA LEU A 225 -13.65 -33.89 11.78
C LEU A 225 -12.29 -33.73 11.05
N LEU A 226 -11.24 -33.38 11.80
CA LEU A 226 -9.88 -33.12 11.29
C LEU A 226 -9.78 -31.92 10.31
N GLY A 227 -10.64 -30.90 10.45
CA GLY A 227 -10.56 -29.72 9.60
C GLY A 227 -11.46 -28.56 10.02
N ARG A 228 -11.40 -27.47 9.27
CA ARG A 228 -12.30 -26.33 9.40
C ARG A 228 -12.71 -25.81 8.03
N HIS A 229 -13.96 -25.38 7.93
CA HIS A 229 -14.45 -24.60 6.81
C HIS A 229 -14.64 -23.17 7.30
N VAL A 230 -14.11 -22.22 6.56
CA VAL A 230 -14.15 -20.80 6.89
C VAL A 230 -14.83 -20.06 5.76
N ARG A 231 -15.76 -19.19 6.11
CA ARG A 231 -16.32 -18.18 5.22
C ARG A 231 -16.09 -16.81 5.83
N ALA A 232 -15.38 -15.95 5.13
CA ALA A 232 -15.05 -14.61 5.59
C ALA A 232 -15.39 -13.58 4.52
N GLN A 233 -15.95 -12.45 4.93
CA GLN A 233 -16.08 -11.25 4.11
C GLN A 233 -15.11 -10.21 4.66
N VAL A 234 -14.10 -9.86 3.86
CA VAL A 234 -13.08 -8.86 4.22
C VAL A 234 -13.28 -7.65 3.33
N ARG A 235 -13.32 -6.46 3.93
CA ARG A 235 -13.43 -5.18 3.25
C ARG A 235 -12.11 -4.44 3.40
N CYS A 236 -11.64 -3.90 2.30
CA CYS A 236 -10.45 -3.06 2.24
C CYS A 236 -10.85 -1.73 1.60
N ALA A 237 -10.54 -0.62 2.26
CA ALA A 237 -10.65 0.71 1.66
C ALA A 237 -9.25 1.35 1.64
N VAL A 238 -8.82 1.81 0.48
CA VAL A 238 -7.54 2.51 0.29
C VAL A 238 -7.85 3.90 -0.21
N ALA A 239 -7.43 4.91 0.53
CA ALA A 239 -7.71 6.30 0.21
C ALA A 239 -6.62 7.21 0.76
N ARG A 240 -6.53 8.44 0.23
CA ARG A 240 -5.65 9.46 0.79
C ARG A 240 -6.05 9.84 2.22
N THR A 241 -7.34 10.06 2.44
CA THR A 241 -7.92 10.37 3.76
C THR A 241 -8.76 9.19 4.24
N PRO A 242 -8.65 8.75 5.52
CA PRO A 242 -9.56 7.74 6.05
C PRO A 242 -11.02 8.20 5.94
N MET A 243 -11.93 7.28 5.59
CA MET A 243 -13.37 7.54 5.51
C MET A 243 -13.70 8.75 4.63
N GLN A 244 -13.52 8.60 3.32
CA GLN A 244 -13.83 9.63 2.35
C GLN A 244 -15.35 9.81 2.23
N GLY A 245 -15.81 11.07 2.24
CA GLY A 245 -17.23 11.38 2.10
C GLY A 245 -17.70 11.23 0.65
N ASN A 246 -19.02 11.27 0.43
CA ASN A 246 -19.61 11.09 -0.91
C ASN A 246 -19.46 12.32 -1.82
N SER A 247 -18.87 13.40 -1.34
CA SER A 247 -18.76 14.67 -2.06
C SER A 247 -17.37 15.24 -1.85
N HIS A 248 -16.74 15.61 -2.96
CA HIS A 248 -15.47 16.33 -2.97
C HIS A 248 -15.77 17.79 -3.24
N VAL A 249 -15.36 18.66 -2.32
CA VAL A 249 -15.32 20.10 -2.56
C VAL A 249 -13.86 20.42 -2.82
N SER A 250 -13.49 20.54 -4.11
CA SER A 250 -12.17 21.03 -4.43
C SER A 250 -12.15 22.55 -4.29
N LYS A 251 -11.16 23.05 -3.56
CA LYS A 251 -10.87 24.48 -3.42
C LYS A 251 -9.56 24.80 -4.12
N GLY A 252 -9.42 26.04 -4.59
CA GLY A 252 -8.20 26.48 -5.28
C GLY A 252 -6.93 26.44 -4.41
N ASP A 253 -7.08 26.29 -3.10
CA ASP A 253 -6.02 26.16 -2.10
C ASP A 253 -5.82 24.71 -1.61
N ASP A 254 -6.43 23.72 -2.28
CA ASP A 254 -6.12 22.32 -2.03
C ASP A 254 -4.64 22.02 -2.30
N PRO A 255 -4.00 21.15 -1.51
CA PRO A 255 -2.70 20.61 -1.89
C PRO A 255 -2.81 19.90 -3.25
N PRO A 256 -1.84 20.09 -4.16
CA PRO A 256 -1.84 19.54 -5.52
C PRO A 256 -1.52 18.03 -5.54
N LEU A 257 -2.28 17.27 -4.76
CA LEU A 257 -2.19 15.83 -4.62
C LEU A 257 -3.46 15.20 -5.17
N ILE A 258 -3.35 14.05 -5.82
CA ILE A 258 -4.54 13.33 -6.28
C ILE A 258 -5.40 12.94 -5.08
N ASP A 259 -6.71 13.04 -5.24
CA ASP A 259 -7.65 12.51 -4.27
C ASP A 259 -8.28 11.25 -4.87
N PHE A 260 -8.19 10.13 -4.15
CA PHE A 260 -8.62 8.84 -4.64
C PHE A 260 -9.21 7.98 -3.53
N GLU A 261 -10.15 7.13 -3.93
CA GLU A 261 -10.73 6.08 -3.10
C GLU A 261 -10.71 4.77 -3.89
N MET A 262 -10.32 3.69 -3.25
CA MET A 262 -10.47 2.34 -3.75
C MET A 262 -11.14 1.52 -2.66
N LYS A 263 -12.21 0.81 -2.99
CA LYS A 263 -12.86 -0.14 -2.10
C LYS A 263 -12.84 -1.51 -2.73
N THR A 264 -12.36 -2.49 -1.97
CA THR A 264 -12.33 -3.89 -2.37
C THR A 264 -13.07 -4.72 -1.33
N GLU A 265 -14.03 -5.51 -1.79
CA GLU A 265 -14.70 -6.53 -0.98
C GLU A 265 -14.22 -7.90 -1.46
N LEU A 266 -13.73 -8.70 -0.51
CA LEU A 266 -13.17 -10.02 -0.69
C LEU A 266 -14.05 -11.03 0.06
N GLU A 267 -14.71 -11.92 -0.67
CA GLU A 267 -15.39 -13.07 -0.08
C GLU A 267 -14.45 -14.28 -0.19
N LEU A 268 -13.93 -14.71 0.96
CA LEU A 268 -13.08 -15.89 1.09
C LEU A 268 -13.92 -17.06 1.59
N GLU A 269 -13.91 -18.14 0.83
CA GLU A 269 -14.35 -19.45 1.31
C GLU A 269 -13.16 -20.40 1.30
N SER A 270 -12.88 -21.07 2.40
CA SER A 270 -11.75 -21.99 2.48
C SER A 270 -12.05 -23.24 3.28
N GLU A 271 -11.55 -24.37 2.80
CA GLU A 271 -11.54 -25.65 3.51
C GLU A 271 -10.10 -26.02 3.88
N MET A 272 -9.89 -26.26 5.17
CA MET A 272 -8.63 -26.72 5.72
C MET A 272 -8.80 -28.12 6.31
N ARG A 273 -7.90 -29.04 5.94
CA ARG A 273 -7.83 -30.40 6.51
C ARG A 273 -6.46 -30.65 7.11
N GLY A 274 -6.39 -31.20 8.31
CA GLY A 274 -5.15 -31.53 9.00
C GLY A 274 -5.06 -30.94 10.40
N VAL A 275 -3.82 -30.77 10.87
CA VAL A 275 -3.54 -30.27 12.21
C VAL A 275 -2.71 -28.99 12.13
N GLU A 276 -3.15 -27.96 12.83
CA GLU A 276 -2.44 -26.70 13.02
C GLU A 276 -2.20 -26.46 14.51
N SER A 277 -1.04 -25.90 14.83
CA SER A 277 -0.79 -25.29 16.14
C SER A 277 -1.64 -24.02 16.30
N ALA A 278 -1.93 -23.62 17.55
CA ALA A 278 -2.70 -22.42 17.84
C ALA A 278 -2.10 -21.15 17.20
N SER A 279 -0.77 -21.06 17.09
CA SER A 279 -0.09 -19.92 16.44
C SER A 279 -0.11 -20.00 14.92
N ALA A 280 -0.17 -21.19 14.33
CA ALA A 280 -0.37 -21.38 12.89
C ALA A 280 -1.84 -21.15 12.46
N LYS A 281 -2.79 -21.16 13.41
CA LYS A 281 -4.22 -20.95 13.14
C LYS A 281 -4.47 -19.68 12.32
N TYR A 282 -5.29 -19.80 11.28
CA TYR A 282 -5.59 -18.75 10.30
C TYR A 282 -4.43 -18.29 9.41
N GLY A 283 -3.26 -18.95 9.47
CA GLY A 283 -2.09 -18.53 8.70
C GLY A 283 -2.30 -18.60 7.19
N ASN A 284 -3.00 -19.63 6.69
CA ASN A 284 -3.26 -19.78 5.27
C ASN A 284 -4.33 -18.78 4.77
N GLU A 285 -5.40 -18.58 5.53
CA GLU A 285 -6.43 -17.60 5.24
C GLU A 285 -5.85 -16.18 5.22
N ALA A 286 -5.03 -15.84 6.21
CA ALA A 286 -4.35 -14.55 6.28
C ALA A 286 -3.45 -14.31 5.07
N LYS A 287 -2.68 -15.31 4.64
CA LYS A 287 -1.85 -15.25 3.44
C LYS A 287 -2.68 -15.03 2.18
N GLU A 288 -3.78 -15.75 2.02
CA GLU A 288 -4.64 -15.60 0.85
C GLU A 288 -5.32 -14.22 0.82
N ILE A 289 -5.83 -13.74 1.97
CA ILE A 289 -6.40 -12.38 2.07
C ILE A 289 -5.34 -11.32 1.72
N ALA A 290 -4.15 -11.41 2.34
CA ALA A 290 -3.07 -10.45 2.11
C ALA A 290 -2.57 -10.47 0.67
N LYS A 291 -2.48 -11.65 0.05
CA LYS A 291 -2.07 -11.82 -1.35
C LYS A 291 -3.06 -11.17 -2.31
N GLU A 292 -4.35 -11.46 -2.17
CA GLU A 292 -5.38 -10.96 -3.10
C GLU A 292 -5.62 -9.45 -2.94
N LEU A 293 -5.63 -8.94 -1.70
CA LEU A 293 -5.68 -7.50 -1.45
C LEU A 293 -4.38 -6.80 -1.86
N GLY A 294 -3.23 -7.36 -1.49
CA GLY A 294 -1.92 -6.80 -1.79
C GLY A 294 -1.68 -6.66 -3.29
N LYS A 295 -2.05 -7.66 -4.10
CA LYS A 295 -1.98 -7.58 -5.56
C LYS A 295 -2.78 -6.39 -6.11
N GLU A 296 -4.02 -6.23 -5.67
CA GLU A 296 -4.90 -5.16 -6.15
C GLU A 296 -4.39 -3.77 -5.75
N ILE A 297 -4.01 -3.62 -4.47
CA ILE A 297 -3.50 -2.35 -3.94
C ILE A 297 -2.21 -1.98 -4.65
N THR A 298 -1.24 -2.90 -4.72
CA THR A 298 0.04 -2.65 -5.41
C THR A 298 -0.18 -2.24 -6.85
N GLN A 299 -1.03 -2.94 -7.61
CA GLN A 299 -1.31 -2.57 -8.99
C GLN A 299 -1.89 -1.16 -9.09
N LYS A 300 -2.86 -0.81 -8.23
CA LYS A 300 -3.48 0.52 -8.27
C LYS A 300 -2.55 1.65 -7.87
N LEU A 301 -1.71 1.46 -6.85
CA LEU A 301 -0.73 2.47 -6.48
C LEU A 301 0.34 2.64 -7.58
N LEU A 302 0.75 1.55 -8.25
CA LEU A 302 1.64 1.63 -9.42
C LEU A 302 0.98 2.34 -10.61
N ASP A 303 -0.30 2.05 -10.89
CA ASP A 303 -1.06 2.73 -11.93
C ASP A 303 -1.14 4.24 -11.67
N TYR A 304 -1.42 4.65 -10.41
CA TYR A 304 -1.45 6.06 -10.04
C TYR A 304 -0.07 6.73 -10.13
N ALA A 305 0.99 6.05 -9.69
CA ALA A 305 2.35 6.55 -9.83
C ALA A 305 2.74 6.73 -11.30
N LYS A 306 2.35 5.79 -12.18
CA LYS A 306 2.60 5.88 -13.63
C LYS A 306 1.80 7.01 -14.27
N GLU A 307 0.51 7.14 -13.94
CA GLU A 307 -0.38 8.11 -14.58
C GLU A 307 -0.13 9.55 -14.10
N HIS A 308 0.20 9.74 -12.83
CA HIS A 308 0.34 11.08 -12.24
C HIS A 308 1.77 11.51 -11.97
N GLY A 309 2.72 10.57 -12.00
CA GLY A 309 4.03 10.79 -11.40
C GLY A 309 3.93 10.89 -9.87
N LEU A 310 5.07 10.65 -9.22
CA LEU A 310 5.18 10.76 -7.78
C LEU A 310 5.27 12.22 -7.36
N ALA A 311 4.62 12.56 -6.25
CA ALA A 311 4.80 13.84 -5.61
C ALA A 311 6.23 13.92 -5.04
N PRO A 312 6.98 14.99 -5.30
CA PRO A 312 8.23 15.24 -4.59
C PRO A 312 7.93 15.39 -3.10
N ARG A 313 8.95 15.16 -2.26
CA ARG A 313 8.83 15.39 -0.82
C ARG A 313 8.38 16.83 -0.58
N PRO A 314 7.28 17.05 0.18
CA PRO A 314 6.79 18.40 0.40
C PRO A 314 7.85 19.23 1.15
N PRO A 315 8.12 20.46 0.69
CA PRO A 315 8.93 21.43 1.42
C PRO A 315 8.42 21.62 2.85
N GLU A 316 9.34 21.81 3.81
CA GLU A 316 8.97 22.00 5.23
C GLU A 316 8.02 23.19 5.42
N SER A 317 8.14 24.24 4.61
CA SER A 317 7.23 25.40 4.64
C SER A 317 5.77 25.05 4.33
N LEU A 318 5.51 23.94 3.64
CA LEU A 318 4.17 23.42 3.33
C LEU A 318 3.70 22.35 4.31
N MET A 319 4.48 22.06 5.35
CA MET A 319 4.16 21.12 6.41
C MET A 319 3.90 21.93 7.69
N PRO A 320 2.74 22.61 7.81
CA PRO A 320 2.47 23.45 8.96
C PRO A 320 2.45 22.61 10.24
N PRO A 321 2.78 23.21 11.39
CA PRO A 321 2.66 22.52 12.67
C PRO A 321 1.21 22.13 12.95
N TYR A 322 1.04 21.04 13.69
CA TYR A 322 -0.28 20.59 14.12
C TYR A 322 -0.97 21.65 15.01
N GLU A 323 -2.21 21.97 14.67
CA GLU A 323 -3.05 22.86 15.47
C GLU A 323 -4.27 22.09 15.98
N ALA A 324 -4.27 21.74 17.27
CA ALA A 324 -5.35 20.95 17.86
C ALA A 324 -6.72 21.61 17.67
N PHE A 325 -7.75 20.78 17.49
CA PHE A 325 -9.12 21.27 17.41
C PHE A 325 -9.50 21.86 18.77
N ALA A 326 -9.69 23.18 18.83
CA ALA A 326 -9.88 23.91 20.08
C ALA A 326 -11.35 24.01 20.51
N ASP A 327 -12.28 23.92 19.54
CA ASP A 327 -13.71 24.09 19.82
C ASP A 327 -14.37 22.81 20.31
N ASP A 328 -15.35 22.98 21.18
CA ASP A 328 -16.18 21.88 21.66
C ASP A 328 -17.42 21.80 20.76
N LEU A 329 -17.42 20.91 19.75
CA LEU A 329 -18.62 20.68 18.95
C LEU A 329 -19.69 20.04 19.84
N PRO A 330 -20.86 20.68 20.05
CA PRO A 330 -21.83 20.24 21.05
C PRO A 330 -22.26 18.78 20.87
N PHE A 331 -22.37 18.32 19.62
CA PHE A 331 -22.76 16.96 19.29
C PHE A 331 -21.66 15.92 19.57
N LEU A 332 -20.38 16.28 19.43
CA LEU A 332 -19.29 15.36 19.77
C LEU A 332 -19.20 15.16 21.28
N LYS A 333 -19.38 16.24 22.05
CA LYS A 333 -19.41 16.17 23.52
C LYS A 333 -20.57 15.33 24.03
N ALA A 334 -21.77 15.55 23.48
CA ALA A 334 -22.97 14.83 23.87
C ALA A 334 -22.83 13.31 23.69
N HIS A 335 -22.03 12.88 22.72
CA HIS A 335 -21.80 11.47 22.43
C HIS A 335 -20.49 10.89 23.02
N GLY A 336 -19.59 11.71 23.58
CA GLY A 336 -18.32 11.25 24.14
C GLY A 336 -17.44 10.51 23.13
N VAL A 337 -17.44 10.95 21.88
CA VAL A 337 -16.91 10.18 20.74
C VAL A 337 -15.40 10.35 20.64
N PRO A 338 -14.61 9.27 20.73
CA PRO A 338 -13.18 9.36 20.47
C PRO A 338 -12.91 9.67 18.99
N SER A 339 -11.88 10.47 18.71
CA SER A 339 -11.42 10.68 17.34
C SER A 339 -10.84 9.39 16.77
N VAL A 340 -11.18 9.09 15.52
CA VAL A 340 -10.62 7.99 14.73
C VAL A 340 -9.17 8.33 14.33
N VAL A 341 -8.95 9.56 13.87
CA VAL A 341 -7.62 10.11 13.55
C VAL A 341 -7.63 11.60 13.86
N SER A 342 -6.48 12.14 14.25
CA SER A 342 -6.26 13.57 14.45
C SER A 342 -4.79 13.86 14.20
N GLY A 343 -4.47 14.62 13.16
CA GLY A 343 -3.08 14.86 12.74
C GLY A 343 -2.94 16.02 11.77
N HIS A 344 -1.73 16.25 11.29
CA HIS A 344 -1.41 17.30 10.31
C HIS A 344 -0.69 16.73 9.09
N GLY A 345 -0.62 17.50 8.01
CA GLY A 345 0.05 17.07 6.79
C GLY A 345 0.24 18.24 5.84
N MET A 346 0.51 17.92 4.58
CA MET A 346 0.74 18.94 3.55
C MET A 346 -0.42 19.93 3.47
N MET A 347 -0.09 21.21 3.69
CA MET A 347 -1.01 22.36 3.73
C MET A 347 -2.17 22.25 4.73
N THR A 348 -2.13 21.26 5.62
CA THR A 348 -3.22 20.89 6.51
C THR A 348 -2.71 20.94 7.95
N LYS A 349 -3.15 21.94 8.71
CA LYS A 349 -2.80 22.10 10.14
C LYS A 349 -3.46 21.05 11.01
N ASN A 350 -4.67 20.64 10.64
CA ASN A 350 -5.40 19.61 11.35
C ASN A 350 -6.39 18.91 10.42
N LEU A 351 -6.35 17.59 10.39
CA LEU A 351 -7.45 16.74 9.97
C LEU A 351 -7.85 15.88 11.15
N THR A 352 -9.09 16.04 11.63
CA THR A 352 -9.65 15.20 12.67
C THR A 352 -10.93 14.55 12.19
N ILE A 353 -11.06 13.24 12.43
CA ILE A 353 -12.25 12.48 12.05
C ILE A 353 -12.84 11.83 13.28
N TRP A 354 -14.16 11.95 13.44
CA TRP A 354 -14.94 11.25 14.46
C TRP A 354 -15.96 10.34 13.81
N ARG A 355 -16.23 9.21 14.44
CA ARG A 355 -17.24 8.24 14.01
C ARG A 355 -18.21 8.00 15.15
N PHE A 356 -19.48 8.32 14.95
CA PHE A 356 -20.52 8.25 15.98
C PHE A 356 -21.82 7.67 15.46
N ARG A 357 -22.68 7.19 16.36
CA ARG A 357 -23.95 6.56 15.99
C ARG A 357 -25.13 7.48 16.32
N ASP A 358 -26.03 7.60 15.35
CA ASP A 358 -27.33 8.25 15.51
C ASP A 358 -28.38 7.48 14.69
N ASP A 359 -29.41 6.98 15.38
CA ASP A 359 -30.43 6.13 14.79
C ASP A 359 -31.49 6.90 13.99
N ARG A 360 -31.54 8.24 14.12
CA ARG A 360 -32.47 9.08 13.35
C ARG A 360 -32.12 9.05 11.85
N PRO A 361 -33.08 9.32 10.95
CA PRO A 361 -32.80 9.47 9.52
C PRO A 361 -31.69 10.50 9.25
N THR A 362 -30.81 10.23 8.28
CA THR A 362 -29.65 11.09 7.96
C THR A 362 -30.04 12.55 7.78
N THR A 363 -31.08 12.85 7.00
CA THR A 363 -31.53 14.22 6.73
C THR A 363 -31.95 14.96 8.00
N GLN A 364 -32.62 14.29 8.94
CA GLN A 364 -33.02 14.89 10.22
C GLN A 364 -31.81 15.19 11.11
N VAL A 365 -30.83 14.28 11.15
CA VAL A 365 -29.61 14.51 11.94
C VAL A 365 -28.80 15.66 11.35
N LEU A 366 -28.57 15.65 10.03
CA LEU A 366 -27.81 16.69 9.36
C LEU A 366 -28.48 18.06 9.48
N ALA A 367 -29.82 18.15 9.39
CA ALA A 367 -30.55 19.39 9.63
C ALA A 367 -30.33 19.93 11.06
N ALA A 368 -30.46 19.07 12.08
CA ALA A 368 -30.24 19.46 13.47
C ALA A 368 -28.78 19.88 13.74
N LEU A 369 -27.80 19.19 13.15
CA LEU A 369 -26.38 19.55 13.24
C LEU A 369 -26.11 20.88 12.53
N SER A 370 -26.72 21.08 11.36
CA SER A 370 -26.64 22.31 10.58
C SER A 370 -27.07 23.53 11.39
N ASP A 371 -28.25 23.46 12.04
CA ASP A 371 -28.79 24.57 12.83
C ASP A 371 -27.89 24.88 14.04
N SER A 372 -27.41 23.84 14.72
CA SER A 372 -26.49 23.96 15.85
C SER A 372 -25.15 24.60 15.45
N LEU A 373 -24.58 24.20 14.31
CA LEU A 373 -23.34 24.77 13.78
C LEU A 373 -23.53 26.21 13.30
N ALA A 374 -24.67 26.53 12.69
CA ALA A 374 -24.99 27.89 12.29
C ALA A 374 -25.06 28.84 13.51
N ALA A 375 -25.65 28.39 14.61
CA ALA A 375 -25.65 29.13 15.88
C ALA A 375 -24.24 29.33 16.45
N ALA A 376 -23.30 28.41 16.17
CA ALA A 376 -21.89 28.51 16.55
C ALA A 376 -21.02 29.30 15.53
N GLY A 377 -21.64 29.97 14.55
CA GLY A 377 -20.96 30.85 13.58
C GLY A 377 -20.39 30.14 12.35
N TRP A 378 -20.71 28.87 12.14
CA TRP A 378 -20.35 28.15 10.93
C TRP A 378 -21.29 28.51 9.78
N LYS A 379 -20.74 28.70 8.58
CA LYS A 379 -21.48 29.08 7.38
C LYS A 379 -21.70 27.87 6.48
N GLY A 380 -22.85 27.81 5.81
CA GLY A 380 -23.11 26.79 4.80
C GLY A 380 -22.33 27.02 3.51
N VAL A 381 -21.90 25.92 2.88
CA VAL A 381 -21.33 25.97 1.52
C VAL A 381 -22.47 25.99 0.51
N SER A 382 -22.33 26.75 -0.58
CA SER A 382 -23.39 27.03 -1.57
C SER A 382 -24.05 25.80 -2.22
N HIS A 383 -23.45 24.62 -2.09
CA HIS A 383 -23.97 23.37 -2.64
C HIS A 383 -24.90 22.59 -1.66
N ASP A 384 -25.06 23.04 -0.41
CA ASP A 384 -25.92 22.41 0.61
C ASP A 384 -27.42 22.76 0.47
N THR A 385 -27.83 23.52 -0.55
CA THR A 385 -29.19 24.10 -0.63
C THR A 385 -30.29 23.16 -1.12
N GLU A 386 -29.96 21.95 -1.58
CA GLU A 386 -30.96 20.93 -1.91
C GLU A 386 -31.19 20.02 -0.70
N GLY A 387 -32.39 20.08 -0.10
CA GLY A 387 -32.74 19.51 1.21
C GLY A 387 -32.60 17.98 1.39
N ASP A 388 -32.13 17.26 0.37
CA ASP A 388 -31.92 15.81 0.38
C ASP A 388 -30.44 15.40 0.27
N SER A 389 -29.50 16.33 0.40
CA SER A 389 -28.08 15.99 0.36
C SER A 389 -27.71 14.96 1.46
N PRO A 390 -27.02 13.85 1.12
CA PRO A 390 -26.56 12.85 2.07
C PRO A 390 -25.38 13.33 2.94
N THR A 391 -24.94 14.57 2.74
CA THR A 391 -23.78 15.22 3.34
C THR A 391 -24.12 16.66 3.72
N MET A 392 -23.56 17.15 4.82
CA MET A 392 -23.54 18.55 5.20
C MET A 392 -22.09 19.06 5.19
N CYS A 393 -21.85 20.24 4.62
CA CYS A 393 -20.54 20.89 4.64
C CYS A 393 -20.65 22.32 5.20
N ARG A 394 -19.87 22.62 6.24
CA ARG A 394 -19.86 23.91 6.91
C ARG A 394 -18.46 24.48 7.01
N GLU A 395 -18.33 25.80 6.97
CA GLU A 395 -17.04 26.50 6.97
C GLU A 395 -16.98 27.64 7.98
N ARG A 396 -15.80 27.88 8.55
CA ARG A 396 -15.51 29.00 9.45
C ARG A 396 -14.07 29.48 9.23
N GLY A 397 -13.89 30.40 8.29
CA GLY A 397 -12.54 30.84 7.89
C GLY A 397 -11.79 29.72 7.15
N ALA A 398 -10.61 29.32 7.65
CA ALA A 398 -9.82 28.21 7.09
C ALA A 398 -10.26 26.81 7.59
N GLU A 399 -11.31 26.75 8.40
CA GLU A 399 -11.85 25.53 8.98
C GLU A 399 -13.04 25.04 8.17
N THR A 400 -13.07 23.74 7.88
CA THR A 400 -14.15 23.04 7.19
C THR A 400 -14.60 21.86 8.03
N LEU A 401 -15.91 21.68 8.18
CA LEU A 401 -16.53 20.55 8.86
C LEU A 401 -17.53 19.88 7.91
N MET A 402 -17.24 18.64 7.57
CA MET A 402 -18.09 17.80 6.73
C MET A 402 -18.70 16.71 7.60
N VAL A 403 -20.02 16.51 7.53
CA VAL A 403 -20.70 15.40 8.20
C VAL A 403 -21.51 14.61 7.20
N PHE A 404 -21.30 13.30 7.16
CA PHE A 404 -22.03 12.39 6.27
C PHE A 404 -22.24 11.05 6.95
N ARG A 405 -23.19 10.26 6.45
CA ARG A 405 -23.37 8.88 6.91
C ARG A 405 -22.47 7.96 6.12
N GLU A 406 -21.70 7.13 6.83
CA GLU A 406 -20.92 6.06 6.20
C GLU A 406 -21.88 5.17 5.42
N ARG A 407 -21.61 4.97 4.12
CA ARG A 407 -22.46 4.10 3.32
C ARG A 407 -22.33 2.69 3.88
N ASN A 408 -23.42 2.18 4.45
CA ASN A 408 -23.61 0.74 4.60
C ASN A 408 -23.81 0.19 3.19
N GLU A 409 -22.72 0.04 2.44
CA GLU A 409 -22.75 -0.69 1.19
C GLU A 409 -23.28 -2.08 1.52
N ARG A 410 -24.49 -2.38 1.02
CA ARG A 410 -25.04 -3.72 1.14
C ARG A 410 -24.00 -4.66 0.52
N PRO A 411 -23.68 -5.78 1.19
CA PRO A 411 -22.73 -6.74 0.66
C PRO A 411 -23.11 -7.08 -0.79
N PHE A 412 -22.12 -7.15 -1.68
CA PHE A 412 -22.39 -7.34 -3.11
C PHE A 412 -23.22 -8.61 -3.39
N SER A 413 -23.06 -9.64 -2.55
CA SER A 413 -23.88 -10.85 -2.55
C SER A 413 -25.39 -10.59 -2.43
N ALA A 414 -25.85 -9.51 -1.80
CA ALA A 414 -27.27 -9.16 -1.76
C ALA A 414 -27.83 -8.65 -3.11
N ARG A 415 -26.98 -8.34 -4.09
CA ARG A 415 -27.39 -7.95 -5.45
C ARG A 415 -27.45 -9.11 -6.45
N GLN A 416 -26.84 -10.26 -6.16
CA GLN A 416 -26.77 -11.38 -7.11
C GLN A 416 -26.94 -12.78 -6.53
N THR A 417 -27.00 -12.96 -5.21
CA THR A 417 -27.37 -14.28 -4.67
C THR A 417 -28.87 -14.46 -4.85
N ILE A 418 -29.26 -15.12 -5.94
CA ILE A 418 -30.47 -15.93 -5.98
C ILE A 418 -30.25 -16.99 -4.88
N VAL A 419 -30.63 -16.65 -3.66
CA VAL A 419 -30.58 -17.60 -2.55
C VAL A 419 -31.66 -18.63 -2.83
N TRP A 420 -31.26 -19.87 -3.12
CA TRP A 420 -32.15 -21.03 -3.13
C TRP A 420 -32.51 -21.42 -1.69
N THR A 421 -33.09 -20.49 -0.93
CA THR A 421 -33.68 -20.78 0.38
C THR A 421 -35.19 -20.79 0.27
N ASP A 422 -35.79 -21.72 1.02
CA ASP A 422 -37.22 -21.99 1.12
C ASP A 422 -38.07 -20.70 1.07
N PRO A 423 -39.04 -20.60 0.14
CA PRO A 423 -39.93 -19.44 0.00
C PRO A 423 -40.87 -19.22 1.21
N GLU A 424 -40.87 -20.10 2.22
CA GLU A 424 -41.80 -20.03 3.35
C GLU A 424 -41.25 -19.31 4.60
N ALA A 425 -40.00 -18.83 4.61
CA ALA A 425 -39.41 -18.13 5.75
C ALA A 425 -39.18 -16.61 5.54
N GLU A 426 -39.92 -15.96 4.63
CA GLU A 426 -39.79 -14.53 4.37
C GLU A 426 -40.52 -13.65 5.43
N ALA A 427 -39.95 -13.60 6.64
CA ALA A 427 -40.12 -12.41 7.45
C ALA A 427 -39.39 -11.27 6.72
N LYS A 428 -40.12 -10.22 6.28
CA LYS A 428 -39.52 -9.01 5.69
C LYS A 428 -38.33 -8.58 6.56
N PRO A 429 -37.08 -8.64 6.05
CA PRO A 429 -35.94 -8.27 6.86
C PRO A 429 -36.13 -6.83 7.31
N ALA A 430 -35.99 -6.60 8.62
CA ALA A 430 -36.06 -5.26 9.18
C ALA A 430 -35.13 -4.33 8.36
N PRO A 431 -35.55 -3.09 8.06
CA PRO A 431 -34.71 -2.17 7.31
C PRO A 431 -33.34 -2.09 8.00
N PRO A 432 -32.23 -2.17 7.24
CA PRO A 432 -30.91 -2.16 7.83
C PRO A 432 -30.75 -0.92 8.70
N ARG A 433 -30.26 -1.10 9.92
CA ARG A 433 -29.95 0.04 10.79
C ARG A 433 -29.05 1.01 10.04
N PRO A 434 -29.31 2.32 10.13
CA PRO A 434 -28.53 3.28 9.38
C PRO A 434 -27.08 3.28 9.89
N GLY A 435 -26.11 3.39 8.98
CA GLY A 435 -24.67 3.35 9.31
C GLY A 435 -24.25 4.47 10.24
N PRO A 436 -23.05 4.41 10.85
CA PRO A 436 -22.56 5.50 11.69
C PRO A 436 -22.38 6.78 10.86
N LEU A 437 -22.47 7.92 11.54
CA LEU A 437 -22.10 9.23 11.00
C LEU A 437 -20.59 9.43 11.17
N VAL A 438 -20.01 10.09 10.18
CA VAL A 438 -18.61 10.52 10.19
C VAL A 438 -18.62 12.04 10.16
N ALA A 439 -17.94 12.66 11.12
CA ALA A 439 -17.62 14.07 11.11
C ALA A 439 -16.13 14.23 10.78
N ARG A 440 -15.83 14.93 9.69
CA ARG A 440 -14.48 15.25 9.24
C ARG A 440 -14.27 16.75 9.39
N TYR A 441 -13.41 17.12 10.33
CA TYR A 441 -12.92 18.48 10.51
C TYR A 441 -11.56 18.63 9.82
N GLU A 442 -11.38 19.74 9.13
CA GLU A 442 -10.14 20.10 8.46
C GLU A 442 -9.83 21.57 8.70
N LYS A 443 -8.65 21.87 9.21
CA LYS A 443 -8.08 23.22 9.30
C LYS A 443 -6.89 23.32 8.39
N ARG A 444 -6.97 24.23 7.42
CA ARG A 444 -5.91 24.44 6.44
C ARG A 444 -5.02 25.61 6.80
N MET A 445 -3.91 25.71 6.09
CA MET A 445 -3.15 26.96 6.04
C MET A 445 -4.05 28.07 5.50
N SER A 446 -3.92 29.26 6.10
CA SER A 446 -4.51 30.47 5.55
C SER A 446 -3.83 30.88 4.25
N HIS A 447 -4.49 31.75 3.48
CA HIS A 447 -3.92 32.28 2.24
C HIS A 447 -2.55 32.96 2.45
N ASP A 448 -2.37 33.68 3.55
CA ASP A 448 -1.11 34.36 3.88
C ASP A 448 0.01 33.35 4.21
N GLU A 449 -0.33 32.26 4.90
CA GLU A 449 0.62 31.17 5.19
C GLU A 449 1.01 30.44 3.91
N ILE A 450 0.05 30.15 3.01
CA ILE A 450 0.35 29.55 1.70
C ILE A 450 1.24 30.48 0.88
N THR A 451 0.93 31.78 0.86
CA THR A 451 1.74 32.79 0.15
C THR A 451 3.18 32.84 0.68
N SER A 452 3.33 32.78 2.00
CA SER A 452 4.64 32.74 2.67
C SER A 452 5.40 31.45 2.34
N ALA A 453 4.71 30.31 2.35
CA ALA A 453 5.30 29.02 2.00
C ALA A 453 5.73 28.92 0.53
N MET A 454 4.93 29.47 -0.39
CA MET A 454 5.27 29.57 -1.81
C MET A 454 6.46 30.50 -2.05
N THR A 455 6.56 31.59 -1.28
CA THR A 455 7.73 32.50 -1.33
C THR A 455 8.99 31.74 -0.92
N ALA A 456 8.95 31.05 0.23
CA ALA A 456 10.07 30.24 0.72
C ALA A 456 10.45 29.11 -0.26
N LEU A 457 9.46 28.50 -0.91
CA LEU A 457 9.69 27.50 -1.96
C LEU A 457 10.42 28.12 -3.16
N LEU A 458 10.01 29.29 -3.64
CA LEU A 458 10.73 29.97 -4.73
C LEU A 458 12.16 30.35 -4.33
N ASP A 459 12.35 30.79 -3.08
CA ASP A 459 13.66 31.15 -2.52
C ASP A 459 14.61 29.94 -2.41
N SER A 460 14.09 28.73 -2.16
CA SER A 460 14.92 27.52 -2.07
C SER A 460 15.44 27.02 -3.42
N GLY A 461 14.94 27.57 -4.52
CA GLY A 461 15.38 27.24 -5.87
C GLY A 461 15.08 25.81 -6.35
N PRO A 462 13.84 25.30 -6.21
CA PRO A 462 13.47 23.94 -6.63
C PRO A 462 13.50 23.78 -8.15
N ASP A 463 13.49 22.53 -8.61
CA ASP A 463 13.31 22.18 -10.01
C ASP A 463 11.95 22.63 -10.57
N THR A 464 11.85 22.67 -11.90
CA THR A 464 10.67 23.17 -12.61
C THR A 464 9.46 22.27 -12.40
N GLU A 465 9.64 20.96 -12.30
CA GLU A 465 8.60 19.96 -12.03
C GLU A 465 7.90 20.23 -10.70
N THR A 466 8.67 20.52 -9.66
CA THR A 466 8.18 20.89 -8.34
C THR A 466 7.44 22.21 -8.41
N LEU A 467 7.99 23.23 -9.08
CA LEU A 467 7.29 24.52 -9.26
C LEU A 467 5.98 24.39 -10.02
N LEU A 468 5.93 23.48 -10.99
CA LEU A 468 4.75 23.24 -11.81
C LEU A 468 3.61 22.59 -11.01
N MET A 469 3.93 21.68 -10.08
CA MET A 469 2.95 21.10 -9.16
C MET A 469 2.22 22.17 -8.34
N TYR A 470 2.92 23.25 -7.95
CA TYR A 470 2.37 24.34 -7.14
C TYR A 470 1.92 25.57 -7.95
N ALA A 471 1.99 25.50 -9.28
CA ALA A 471 1.62 26.62 -10.14
C ALA A 471 0.24 27.22 -9.80
N PRO A 472 -0.80 26.43 -9.46
CA PRO A 472 -2.09 26.97 -9.06
C PRO A 472 -2.08 27.95 -7.89
N LEU A 473 -1.20 27.71 -6.92
CA LEU A 473 -1.09 28.51 -5.70
C LEU A 473 -0.28 29.80 -5.91
N MET A 474 0.42 29.94 -7.04
CA MET A 474 1.28 31.08 -7.35
C MET A 474 0.67 32.01 -8.41
N TRP A 475 -0.63 31.92 -8.71
CA TRP A 475 -1.24 32.66 -9.82
C TRP A 475 -1.53 34.15 -9.58
N HIS A 476 -1.15 34.71 -8.43
CA HIS A 476 -1.47 36.08 -8.06
C HIS A 476 -0.22 36.91 -7.72
N GLY A 477 -0.31 38.21 -8.02
CA GLY A 477 0.65 39.23 -7.60
C GLY A 477 2.12 38.92 -7.96
N GLU A 478 2.99 39.15 -6.98
CA GLU A 478 4.45 38.99 -7.11
C GLU A 478 4.87 37.52 -7.24
N LEU A 479 4.16 36.59 -6.58
CA LEU A 479 4.44 35.15 -6.68
C LEU A 479 4.37 34.68 -8.12
N LYS A 480 3.37 35.14 -8.88
CA LYS A 480 3.24 34.81 -10.29
C LYS A 480 4.46 35.24 -11.09
N ARG A 481 4.92 36.48 -10.90
CA ARG A 481 6.08 37.03 -11.62
C ARG A 481 7.34 36.24 -11.30
N ARG A 482 7.59 35.98 -10.02
CA ARG A 482 8.74 35.20 -9.54
C ARG A 482 8.71 33.76 -10.02
N TRP A 483 7.55 33.12 -10.02
CA TRP A 483 7.36 31.78 -10.57
C TRP A 483 7.64 31.76 -12.07
N GLU A 484 7.11 32.71 -12.85
CA GLU A 484 7.37 32.79 -14.29
C GLU A 484 8.88 32.94 -14.58
N GLU A 485 9.56 33.82 -13.84
CA GLU A 485 11.01 34.00 -13.93
C GLU A 485 11.77 32.71 -13.60
N ALA A 486 11.38 32.03 -12.53
CA ALA A 486 12.00 30.78 -12.11
C ALA A 486 11.86 29.67 -13.17
N VAL A 487 10.64 29.42 -13.69
CA VAL A 487 10.41 28.36 -14.70
C VAL A 487 11.00 28.69 -16.07
N LEU A 488 11.21 29.97 -16.40
CA LEU A 488 11.90 30.38 -17.63
C LEU A 488 13.43 30.27 -17.49
N SER A 489 13.96 30.49 -16.29
CA SER A 489 15.40 30.37 -16.01
C SER A 489 15.89 28.93 -15.84
N ARG A 490 14.98 27.97 -15.65
CA ARG A 490 15.28 26.57 -15.37
C ARG A 490 14.56 25.65 -16.36
N PRO A 491 15.27 24.91 -17.21
CA PRO A 491 14.63 24.00 -18.14
C PRO A 491 13.93 22.86 -17.39
N ALA A 492 12.72 22.53 -17.83
CA ALA A 492 12.06 21.30 -17.41
C ALA A 492 12.82 20.06 -17.94
N GLN A 493 12.83 19.00 -17.16
CA GLN A 493 13.63 17.79 -17.35
C GLN A 493 12.82 16.62 -17.94
N ASN A 494 11.52 16.78 -18.19
CA ASN A 494 10.68 15.75 -18.82
C ASN A 494 9.57 16.34 -19.71
N ALA A 495 8.97 15.51 -20.57
CA ALA A 495 7.96 15.96 -21.51
C ALA A 495 6.67 16.42 -20.81
N ASP A 496 6.31 15.81 -19.70
CA ASP A 496 5.14 16.18 -18.88
C ASP A 496 5.20 17.62 -18.40
N ALA A 497 6.34 18.02 -17.85
CA ALA A 497 6.56 19.36 -17.37
C ALA A 497 6.47 20.39 -18.51
N TRP A 498 7.03 20.08 -19.68
CA TRP A 498 6.89 20.92 -20.87
C TRP A 498 5.45 20.98 -21.42
N LEU A 499 4.70 19.87 -21.40
CA LEU A 499 3.27 19.86 -21.77
C LEU A 499 2.45 20.70 -20.79
N GLN A 500 2.76 20.64 -19.50
CA GLN A 500 2.10 21.46 -18.50
C GLN A 500 2.42 22.95 -18.69
N LEU A 501 3.68 23.30 -18.96
CA LEU A 501 4.07 24.67 -19.33
C LEU A 501 3.34 25.14 -20.58
N THR A 502 3.22 24.28 -21.59
CA THR A 502 2.46 24.56 -22.82
C THR A 502 1.02 24.96 -22.50
N GLN A 503 0.33 24.16 -21.68
CA GLN A 503 -1.04 24.42 -21.27
C GLN A 503 -1.14 25.74 -20.48
N ILE A 504 -0.22 25.99 -19.55
CA ILE A 504 -0.18 27.25 -18.77
C ILE A 504 0.02 28.46 -19.69
N TRP A 505 0.96 28.41 -20.64
CA TRP A 505 1.21 29.51 -21.56
C TRP A 505 0.05 29.73 -22.53
N LYS A 506 -0.58 28.65 -22.98
CA LYS A 506 -1.80 28.71 -23.79
C LYS A 506 -2.94 29.39 -23.04
N ASP A 507 -3.22 28.99 -21.81
CA ASP A 507 -4.29 29.59 -20.98
C ASP A 507 -4.02 31.08 -20.70
N ARG A 508 -2.74 31.46 -20.66
CA ARG A 508 -2.29 32.86 -20.55
C ARG A 508 -2.23 33.61 -21.89
N LYS A 509 -2.67 32.99 -22.99
CA LYS A 509 -2.66 33.56 -24.34
C LYS A 509 -1.26 33.97 -24.83
N ARG A 510 -0.21 33.29 -24.36
CA ARG A 510 1.18 33.47 -24.81
C ARG A 510 1.52 32.41 -25.86
N ALA A 511 0.99 32.58 -27.07
CA ALA A 511 1.03 31.56 -28.11
C ALA A 511 2.45 31.09 -28.48
N GLU A 512 3.42 32.01 -28.61
CA GLU A 512 4.80 31.64 -28.97
C GLU A 512 5.50 30.83 -27.87
N GLN A 513 5.33 31.19 -26.60
CA GLN A 513 5.87 30.41 -25.48
C GLN A 513 5.20 29.04 -25.37
N ALA A 514 3.89 28.95 -25.65
CA ALA A 514 3.20 27.68 -25.70
C ALA A 514 3.73 26.79 -26.83
N ARG A 515 3.99 27.36 -28.02
CA ARG A 515 4.59 26.63 -29.15
C ARG A 515 5.99 26.13 -28.83
N ASP A 516 6.85 27.00 -28.29
CA ASP A 516 8.21 26.64 -27.87
C ASP A 516 8.20 25.50 -26.85
N ALA A 517 7.40 25.65 -25.78
CA ALA A 517 7.24 24.60 -24.77
C ALA A 517 6.72 23.28 -25.36
N LEU A 518 5.82 23.33 -26.35
CA LEU A 518 5.29 22.13 -27.00
C LEU A 518 6.37 21.43 -27.85
N MET A 519 7.23 22.21 -28.51
CA MET A 519 8.36 21.66 -29.26
C MET A 519 9.37 20.99 -28.32
N LYS A 520 9.65 21.61 -27.18
CA LYS A 520 10.50 21.02 -26.12
C LYS A 520 9.88 19.75 -25.53
N ALA A 521 8.56 19.75 -25.30
CA ALA A 521 7.85 18.53 -24.92
C ALA A 521 8.01 17.41 -25.95
N ARG A 522 7.93 17.74 -27.25
CA ARG A 522 8.11 16.78 -28.33
C ARG A 522 9.54 16.23 -28.41
N VAL A 523 10.55 17.06 -28.16
CA VAL A 523 11.95 16.65 -28.06
C VAL A 523 12.13 15.68 -26.89
N MET A 524 11.70 16.06 -25.69
CA MET A 524 11.82 15.24 -24.49
C MET A 524 11.04 13.93 -24.59
N ALA A 525 9.87 13.93 -25.23
CA ALA A 525 9.08 12.71 -25.39
C ALA A 525 9.81 11.62 -26.20
N GLN A 526 10.76 11.98 -27.08
CA GLN A 526 11.50 11.02 -27.91
C GLN A 526 12.24 9.96 -27.08
N VAL A 527 12.64 10.32 -25.85
CA VAL A 527 13.38 9.46 -24.93
C VAL A 527 12.50 8.88 -23.81
N GLU A 528 11.17 8.94 -23.92
CA GLU A 528 10.25 8.30 -22.98
C GLU A 528 9.78 6.93 -23.50
N GLU A 529 9.69 5.93 -22.61
CA GLU A 529 9.20 4.58 -22.96
C GLU A 529 7.76 4.62 -23.51
N ASP A 530 6.90 5.46 -22.92
CA ASP A 530 5.50 5.62 -23.29
C ASP A 530 5.28 6.72 -24.35
N TYR A 531 6.24 6.96 -25.25
CA TYR A 531 6.13 8.00 -26.30
C TYR A 531 4.79 8.00 -27.04
N ASN A 532 4.23 6.83 -27.39
CA ASN A 532 2.97 6.78 -28.13
C ASN A 532 1.83 7.46 -27.37
N TYR A 533 1.81 7.34 -26.03
CA TYR A 533 0.85 8.04 -25.19
C TYR A 533 1.09 9.56 -25.24
N ARG A 534 2.35 9.99 -25.05
CA ARG A 534 2.74 11.40 -25.11
C ARG A 534 2.51 12.04 -26.46
N HIS A 535 2.71 11.29 -27.52
CA HIS A 535 2.51 11.73 -28.89
C HIS A 535 1.07 12.19 -29.10
N ASN A 536 0.09 11.43 -28.59
CA ASN A 536 -1.32 11.81 -28.67
C ASN A 536 -1.61 13.11 -27.90
N ASP A 537 -0.97 13.30 -26.73
CA ASP A 537 -1.10 14.55 -25.96
C ASP A 537 -0.46 15.74 -26.69
N ILE A 538 0.71 15.56 -27.28
CA ILE A 538 1.40 16.57 -28.09
C ILE A 538 0.55 16.94 -29.32
N GLU A 539 0.00 15.97 -30.04
CA GLU A 539 -0.85 16.22 -31.21
C GLU A 539 -2.16 16.92 -30.83
N ARG A 540 -2.78 16.50 -29.71
CA ARG A 540 -3.96 17.18 -29.16
C ARG A 540 -3.65 18.64 -28.83
N MET A 541 -2.55 18.89 -28.14
CA MET A 541 -2.14 20.25 -27.76
C MET A 541 -1.77 21.11 -28.97
N ALA A 542 -1.07 20.53 -29.95
CA ALA A 542 -0.75 21.19 -31.22
C ALA A 542 -2.01 21.62 -31.97
N LYS A 543 -3.02 20.74 -32.04
CA LYS A 543 -4.32 21.06 -32.63
C LYS A 543 -4.99 22.22 -31.90
N GLU A 544 -4.96 22.23 -30.58
CA GLU A 544 -5.51 23.32 -29.76
C GLU A 544 -4.76 24.65 -29.94
N LEU A 545 -3.46 24.61 -30.28
CA LEU A 545 -2.63 25.78 -30.61
C LEU A 545 -2.68 26.17 -32.11
N GLY A 546 -3.41 25.41 -32.93
CA GLY A 546 -3.51 25.63 -34.38
C GLY A 546 -2.22 25.31 -35.16
N ILE A 547 -1.35 24.46 -34.62
CA ILE A 547 -0.14 23.98 -35.29
C ILE A 547 -0.52 22.77 -36.15
N LYS A 548 -0.33 22.89 -37.47
CA LYS A 548 -0.54 21.76 -38.39
C LYS A 548 0.69 20.87 -38.41
N ASP A 549 0.47 19.56 -38.39
CA ASP A 549 1.50 18.55 -38.60
C ASP A 549 2.73 18.69 -37.66
N VAL A 550 2.51 18.98 -36.38
CA VAL A 550 3.61 19.09 -35.38
C VAL A 550 4.49 17.85 -35.37
N SER A 551 3.91 16.68 -35.66
CA SER A 551 4.59 15.39 -35.70
C SER A 551 5.54 15.24 -36.89
N LYS A 552 5.34 16.01 -37.98
CA LYS A 552 6.14 15.95 -39.20
C LYS A 552 7.20 17.05 -39.31
N ALA A 553 7.12 18.10 -38.50
CA ALA A 553 8.13 19.15 -38.50
C ALA A 553 9.50 18.53 -38.13
N PRO A 554 10.59 18.78 -38.88
CA PRO A 554 11.90 18.26 -38.50
C PRO A 554 12.31 18.85 -37.14
N LEU A 555 12.92 18.02 -36.28
CA LEU A 555 13.62 18.47 -35.09
C LEU A 555 15.09 18.61 -35.47
N ASP A 556 15.67 19.78 -35.25
CA ASP A 556 17.09 20.01 -35.49
C ASP A 556 17.90 19.78 -34.21
N ALA A 557 19.23 19.75 -34.36
CA ALA A 557 20.14 19.47 -33.26
C ALA A 557 20.12 20.57 -32.19
N GLU A 558 19.79 21.80 -32.57
CA GLU A 558 19.68 22.94 -31.65
C GLU A 558 18.55 22.70 -30.65
N ALA A 559 17.38 22.23 -31.10
CA ALA A 559 16.26 21.90 -30.22
C ALA A 559 16.61 20.80 -29.19
N PHE A 560 17.41 19.80 -29.58
CA PHE A 560 17.90 18.76 -28.66
C PHE A 560 18.90 19.31 -27.65
N GLN A 561 19.85 20.16 -28.10
CA GLN A 561 20.83 20.80 -27.22
C GLN A 561 20.17 21.74 -26.21
N GLU A 562 19.15 22.51 -26.61
CA GLU A 562 18.37 23.35 -25.69
C GLU A 562 17.65 22.54 -24.61
N CYS A 563 17.28 21.29 -24.92
CA CYS A 563 16.66 20.36 -23.97
C CYS A 563 17.68 19.57 -23.14
N GLY A 564 18.98 19.88 -23.27
CA GLY A 564 20.05 19.25 -22.49
C GLY A 564 20.50 17.89 -23.01
N PHE A 565 20.19 17.53 -24.25
CA PHE A 565 20.71 16.29 -24.84
C PHE A 565 22.20 16.45 -25.19
N ALA A 566 22.98 15.40 -24.90
CA ALA A 566 24.38 15.34 -25.33
C ALA A 566 24.51 14.88 -26.80
N ASP A 567 25.45 15.48 -27.53
CA ASP A 567 25.77 15.09 -28.91
C ASP A 567 26.75 13.91 -28.89
N LEU A 568 26.37 12.78 -29.51
CA LEU A 568 27.17 11.54 -29.58
C LEU A 568 28.02 11.45 -30.84
N ASP A 569 28.15 12.53 -31.63
CA ASP A 569 28.97 12.46 -32.84
C ASP A 569 30.45 12.19 -32.54
N GLU A 570 31.17 11.56 -33.48
CA GLU A 570 32.55 11.04 -33.30
C GLU A 570 33.54 12.12 -32.86
N THR A 571 33.29 13.37 -33.23
CA THR A 571 34.14 14.51 -32.85
C THR A 571 34.01 14.91 -31.38
N SER A 572 32.96 14.45 -30.70
CA SER A 572 32.60 14.81 -29.33
C SER A 572 33.27 13.94 -28.27
N GLY A 573 33.76 12.75 -28.66
CA GLY A 573 34.28 11.75 -27.73
C GLY A 573 33.20 11.06 -26.89
N PRO A 574 33.58 10.27 -25.86
CA PRO A 574 32.62 9.63 -24.97
C PRO A 574 31.78 10.65 -24.20
N VAL A 575 30.48 10.39 -24.10
CA VAL A 575 29.57 11.19 -23.28
C VAL A 575 29.56 10.63 -21.87
N HIS A 576 29.87 11.48 -20.90
CA HIS A 576 29.84 11.15 -19.48
C HIS A 576 28.73 11.91 -18.79
N GLY A 577 27.92 11.22 -17.99
CA GLY A 577 26.87 11.81 -17.19
C GLY A 577 26.73 11.11 -15.85
N VAL A 578 26.24 11.82 -14.84
CA VAL A 578 25.89 11.21 -13.56
C VAL A 578 24.40 11.44 -13.33
N ILE A 579 23.63 10.36 -13.28
CA ILE A 579 22.17 10.39 -13.18
C ILE A 579 21.68 9.73 -11.91
N ALA A 580 20.59 10.23 -11.34
CA ALA A 580 19.90 9.57 -10.23
C ALA A 580 18.97 8.45 -10.73
N LEU A 581 18.43 7.66 -9.79
CA LEU A 581 17.40 6.67 -10.11
C LEU A 581 16.16 7.36 -10.71
N GLY A 582 15.73 6.92 -11.88
CA GLY A 582 14.61 7.50 -12.61
C GLY A 582 14.95 8.71 -13.49
N GLU A 583 16.17 9.25 -13.40
CA GLU A 583 16.68 10.23 -14.35
C GLU A 583 17.23 9.53 -15.60
N ALA A 584 17.17 10.24 -16.73
CA ALA A 584 17.71 9.79 -18.00
C ALA A 584 18.91 10.63 -18.39
N LEU A 585 19.89 10.03 -19.05
CA LEU A 585 20.94 10.73 -19.81
C LEU A 585 20.52 10.74 -21.29
N PRO A 586 19.83 11.79 -21.76
CA PRO A 586 19.38 11.87 -23.13
C PRO A 586 20.53 12.28 -24.06
N CYS A 587 20.62 11.64 -25.20
CA CYS A 587 21.64 11.87 -26.20
C CYS A 587 21.04 11.84 -27.61
N PHE A 588 21.73 12.44 -28.56
CA PHE A 588 21.35 12.38 -29.97
C PHE A 588 22.56 12.18 -30.87
N LEU A 589 22.32 11.66 -32.06
CA LEU A 589 23.33 11.41 -33.09
C LEU A 589 22.82 11.94 -34.43
N ARG A 590 23.72 12.55 -35.21
CA ARG A 590 23.42 13.03 -36.57
C ARG A 590 23.84 11.98 -37.60
N GLY A 591 22.89 11.50 -38.39
CA GLY A 591 23.16 10.61 -39.53
C GLY A 591 23.66 11.36 -40.76
N LYS A 592 24.09 10.65 -41.82
CA LYS A 592 24.70 11.27 -43.02
C LYS A 592 23.73 12.13 -43.85
N GLY A 593 22.43 12.08 -43.56
CA GLY A 593 21.39 12.94 -44.15
C GLY A 593 20.95 14.12 -43.28
N GLY A 594 21.59 14.34 -42.13
CA GLY A 594 21.12 15.30 -41.12
C GLY A 594 19.91 14.82 -40.32
N GLU A 595 19.48 13.57 -40.53
CA GLU A 595 18.47 12.93 -39.69
C GLU A 595 19.03 12.70 -38.29
N ILE A 596 18.22 12.96 -37.28
CA ILE A 596 18.61 12.82 -35.88
C ILE A 596 18.01 11.54 -35.33
N THR A 597 18.87 10.70 -34.75
CA THR A 597 18.46 9.55 -33.95
C THR A 597 18.71 9.90 -32.49
N VAL A 598 17.78 9.53 -31.62
CA VAL A 598 17.88 9.81 -30.19
C VAL A 598 18.11 8.53 -29.42
N CYS A 599 18.86 8.64 -28.33
CA CYS A 599 18.88 7.59 -27.34
C CYS A 599 18.86 8.15 -25.92
N ALA A 600 18.47 7.32 -24.97
CA ALA A 600 18.65 7.64 -23.57
C ALA A 600 19.02 6.40 -22.78
N VAL A 601 19.84 6.62 -21.76
CA VAL A 601 20.09 5.65 -20.70
C VAL A 601 19.38 6.13 -19.46
N LYS A 602 18.46 5.30 -18.97
CA LYS A 602 17.73 5.55 -17.73
C LYS A 602 17.99 4.41 -16.77
N ILE A 603 18.22 4.72 -15.51
CA ILE A 603 18.31 3.70 -14.47
C ILE A 603 16.96 3.62 -13.78
N THR A 604 16.26 2.51 -13.96
CA THR A 604 15.00 2.24 -13.28
C THR A 604 15.19 1.19 -12.21
N GLN A 605 14.36 1.25 -11.18
CA GLN A 605 14.21 0.15 -10.24
C GLN A 605 12.89 -0.52 -10.64
N ASP A 606 13.02 -1.66 -11.29
CA ASP A 606 11.84 -2.36 -11.79
C ASP A 606 11.28 -3.27 -10.71
N TYR A 607 9.95 -3.23 -10.60
CA TYR A 607 9.15 -4.08 -9.73
C TYR A 607 8.24 -4.90 -10.63
N PHE A 608 8.82 -5.82 -11.39
CA PHE A 608 8.02 -6.73 -12.19
C PHE A 608 7.47 -7.82 -11.30
N LEU A 609 6.15 -7.78 -11.08
CA LEU A 609 5.40 -9.01 -10.83
C LEU A 609 5.35 -9.75 -12.17
N ARG A 610 6.17 -10.77 -12.39
CA ARG A 610 5.91 -11.65 -13.53
C ARG A 610 4.54 -12.28 -13.32
N GLU A 611 3.83 -12.54 -14.42
CA GLU A 611 2.51 -13.15 -14.36
C GLU A 611 2.60 -14.49 -13.62
N GLY A 612 1.97 -14.57 -12.43
CA GLY A 612 2.02 -15.74 -11.54
C GLY A 612 3.09 -15.70 -10.43
N GLU A 613 4.02 -14.73 -10.43
CA GLU A 613 4.92 -14.49 -9.30
C GLU A 613 4.21 -13.76 -8.16
N GLN A 614 4.55 -14.14 -6.93
CA GLN A 614 3.97 -13.52 -5.74
C GLN A 614 4.65 -12.18 -5.44
N PRO A 615 3.94 -11.22 -4.81
CA PRO A 615 4.53 -9.96 -4.33
C PRO A 615 5.76 -10.15 -3.44
N GLU A 616 5.85 -11.30 -2.77
CA GLU A 616 6.99 -11.68 -1.95
C GLU A 616 8.31 -11.86 -2.74
N ALA A 617 8.26 -11.96 -4.07
CA ALA A 617 9.42 -12.12 -4.95
C ALA A 617 9.89 -10.81 -5.61
N LEU A 618 9.32 -9.66 -5.23
CA LEU A 618 9.79 -8.35 -5.68
C LEU A 618 11.18 -8.07 -5.12
N THR A 619 12.21 -8.58 -5.78
CA THR A 619 13.58 -8.08 -5.61
C THR A 619 13.73 -6.87 -6.51
N PRO A 620 14.03 -5.68 -5.97
CA PRO A 620 14.30 -4.52 -6.81
C PRO A 620 15.48 -4.84 -7.72
N SER A 621 15.22 -4.99 -9.02
CA SER A 621 16.29 -5.06 -10.01
C SER A 621 16.51 -3.65 -10.53
N VAL A 622 17.73 -3.14 -10.32
CA VAL A 622 18.18 -1.96 -11.03
C VAL A 622 18.41 -2.38 -12.47
N THR A 623 17.72 -1.72 -13.39
CA THR A 623 17.75 -2.01 -14.81
C THR A 623 18.21 -0.76 -15.54
N ALA A 624 19.19 -0.94 -16.43
CA ALA A 624 19.50 0.05 -17.44
C ALA A 624 18.49 -0.10 -18.58
N VAL A 625 17.68 0.93 -18.79
CA VAL A 625 16.76 1.02 -19.92
C VAL A 625 17.45 1.83 -21.00
N PHE A 626 17.60 1.21 -22.18
CA PHE A 626 18.07 1.87 -23.38
C PHE A 626 16.87 2.13 -24.27
N ILE A 627 16.65 3.39 -24.59
CA ILE A 627 15.60 3.82 -25.49
C ILE A 627 16.29 4.29 -26.74
N ASP A 628 15.92 3.73 -27.89
CA ASP A 628 16.34 4.17 -29.21
C ASP A 628 15.09 4.51 -30.01
N ARG A 629 15.10 5.66 -30.67
CA ARG A 629 14.00 6.05 -31.55
C ARG A 629 14.50 6.61 -32.88
N GLU A 630 13.99 5.97 -33.92
CA GLU A 630 14.10 6.36 -35.32
C GLU A 630 12.79 7.02 -35.78
N SER A 631 12.81 7.69 -36.92
CA SER A 631 11.63 8.35 -37.53
C SER A 631 10.44 7.41 -37.80
N HIS A 632 10.65 6.09 -37.82
CA HIS A 632 9.64 5.08 -38.13
C HIS A 632 9.43 4.00 -37.06
N GLY A 633 10.08 4.11 -35.90
CA GLY A 633 9.96 3.11 -34.85
C GLY A 633 10.84 3.42 -33.64
N GLY A 634 10.53 2.82 -32.50
CA GLY A 634 11.39 2.88 -31.32
C GLY A 634 11.61 1.49 -30.77
N SER A 635 12.78 1.25 -30.22
CA SER A 635 13.08 0.05 -29.46
C SER A 635 13.42 0.43 -28.01
N THR A 636 13.07 -0.46 -27.09
CA THR A 636 13.43 -0.32 -25.69
C THR A 636 14.04 -1.65 -25.25
N SER A 637 15.31 -1.62 -24.84
CA SER A 637 15.98 -2.77 -24.26
C SER A 637 16.24 -2.54 -22.78
N ARG A 638 16.24 -3.63 -22.01
CA ARG A 638 16.40 -3.62 -20.56
C ARG A 638 17.54 -4.54 -20.19
N HIS A 639 18.55 -4.01 -19.50
CA HIS A 639 19.73 -4.76 -19.09
C HIS A 639 19.87 -4.72 -17.57
N GLY A 640 19.86 -5.89 -16.94
CA GLY A 640 20.16 -6.00 -15.51
C GLY A 640 21.65 -5.83 -15.25
N GLY A 641 22.00 -5.17 -14.14
CA GLY A 641 23.40 -5.09 -13.70
C GLY A 641 23.80 -6.19 -12.73
N GLN A 642 25.10 -6.25 -12.45
CA GLN A 642 25.72 -7.17 -11.49
C GLN A 642 26.45 -6.37 -10.42
N VAL A 643 26.41 -6.84 -9.17
CA VAL A 643 27.23 -6.27 -8.09
C VAL A 643 28.64 -6.84 -8.19
N ARG A 644 29.63 -5.99 -8.48
CA ARG A 644 31.06 -6.34 -8.52
C ARG A 644 31.80 -5.50 -7.49
N ASN A 645 32.52 -6.15 -6.57
CA ASN A 645 33.23 -5.48 -5.47
C ASN A 645 32.34 -4.55 -4.62
N GLY A 646 31.08 -4.96 -4.39
CA GLY A 646 30.12 -4.17 -3.61
C GLY A 646 29.49 -2.99 -4.37
N VAL A 647 29.87 -2.76 -5.63
CA VAL A 647 29.33 -1.70 -6.48
C VAL A 647 28.47 -2.32 -7.58
N TRP A 648 27.26 -1.79 -7.78
CA TRP A 648 26.43 -2.20 -8.90
C TRP A 648 27.03 -1.69 -10.22
N GLN A 649 27.19 -2.57 -11.19
CA GLN A 649 27.74 -2.25 -12.51
C GLN A 649 26.88 -2.88 -13.59
N ALA A 650 26.65 -2.16 -14.69
CA ALA A 650 26.04 -2.70 -15.89
C ALA A 650 26.85 -2.28 -17.11
N GLU A 651 26.98 -3.22 -18.05
CA GLU A 651 27.56 -2.97 -19.36
C GLU A 651 26.51 -3.38 -20.39
N GLY A 652 26.36 -2.55 -21.41
CA GLY A 652 25.43 -2.77 -22.50
C GLY A 652 25.98 -2.22 -23.80
N SER A 653 25.37 -2.60 -24.90
CA SER A 653 25.57 -1.91 -26.17
C SER A 653 24.28 -1.95 -26.96
N PHE A 654 24.00 -0.90 -27.70
CA PHE A 654 22.86 -0.80 -28.59
C PHE A 654 23.31 -0.16 -29.89
N ASP A 655 22.65 -0.51 -31.00
CA ASP A 655 22.92 0.10 -32.29
C ASP A 655 21.99 1.31 -32.44
N LEU A 656 22.54 2.44 -32.87
CA LEU A 656 21.85 3.71 -33.07
C LEU A 656 21.98 4.11 -34.54
N GLY A 657 20.85 4.40 -35.19
CA GLY A 657 20.80 4.91 -36.56
C GLY A 657 20.15 3.98 -37.58
N LEU A 658 19.90 4.51 -38.77
CA LEU A 658 19.16 3.84 -39.84
C LEU A 658 20.07 3.23 -40.91
N GLY A 659 19.79 1.99 -41.30
CA GLY A 659 20.43 1.33 -42.44
C GLY A 659 21.94 1.20 -42.31
N GLU A 660 22.67 1.71 -43.30
CA GLU A 660 24.15 1.66 -43.36
C GLU A 660 24.83 2.66 -42.41
N ASP A 661 24.07 3.56 -41.77
CA ASP A 661 24.58 4.54 -40.80
C ASP A 661 24.43 4.07 -39.34
N ARG A 662 24.16 2.78 -39.11
CA ARG A 662 24.11 2.20 -37.76
C ARG A 662 25.46 2.29 -37.08
N ARG A 663 25.51 3.03 -35.98
CA ARG A 663 26.66 3.11 -35.06
C ARG A 663 26.35 2.32 -33.81
N ARG A 664 27.31 1.51 -33.35
CA ARG A 664 27.17 0.80 -32.08
C ARG A 664 27.59 1.73 -30.94
N ILE A 665 26.73 1.93 -29.96
CA ILE A 665 27.05 2.69 -28.76
C ILE A 665 27.25 1.71 -27.61
N ALA A 666 28.45 1.70 -27.02
CA ALA A 666 28.72 0.98 -25.78
C ALA A 666 28.35 1.86 -24.59
N ALA A 667 27.68 1.27 -23.60
CA ALA A 667 27.30 1.92 -22.37
C ALA A 667 27.94 1.21 -21.17
N SER A 668 28.63 1.98 -20.33
CA SER A 668 29.15 1.52 -19.04
C SER A 668 28.47 2.31 -17.93
N ILE A 669 27.90 1.61 -16.96
CA ILE A 669 27.16 2.21 -15.85
C ILE A 669 27.74 1.70 -14.54
N ARG A 670 28.03 2.62 -13.63
CA ARG A 670 28.59 2.34 -12.32
C ARG A 670 27.79 3.06 -11.24
N GLY A 671 27.31 2.31 -10.26
CA GLY A 671 26.70 2.88 -9.05
C GLY A 671 27.72 3.64 -8.22
N LEU A 672 27.28 4.75 -7.63
CA LEU A 672 28.05 5.59 -6.72
C LEU A 672 27.55 5.39 -5.28
N GLU A 673 28.36 5.80 -4.29
CA GLU A 673 28.05 5.63 -2.87
C GLU A 673 26.82 6.43 -2.41
N ASP A 674 26.50 7.52 -3.12
CA ASP A 674 25.36 8.40 -2.85
C ASP A 674 24.05 7.92 -3.52
N GLY A 675 24.05 6.73 -4.13
CA GLY A 675 22.89 6.15 -4.83
C GLY A 675 22.69 6.68 -6.25
N ARG A 676 23.60 7.51 -6.78
CA ARG A 676 23.61 7.93 -8.19
C ARG A 676 24.36 6.94 -9.06
N PHE A 677 24.31 7.14 -10.37
CA PHE A 677 24.93 6.29 -11.36
C PHE A 677 25.78 7.12 -12.31
N GLU A 678 27.05 6.80 -12.40
CA GLU A 678 27.94 7.29 -13.45
C GLU A 678 27.67 6.47 -14.73
N VAL A 679 27.34 7.16 -15.82
CA VAL A 679 27.05 6.59 -17.14
C VAL A 679 28.07 7.14 -18.13
N THR A 680 28.69 6.23 -18.87
CA THR A 680 29.58 6.55 -19.99
C THR A 680 29.04 5.91 -21.26
N LEU A 681 28.84 6.72 -22.30
CA LEU A 681 28.42 6.27 -23.63
C LEU A 681 29.57 6.51 -24.60
N THR A 682 30.01 5.44 -25.25
CA THR A 682 31.16 5.45 -26.17
C THR A 682 30.72 4.95 -27.53
N PRO A 683 30.78 5.78 -28.59
CA PRO A 683 30.67 5.30 -29.96
C PRO A 683 31.75 4.24 -30.23
N VAL A 684 31.36 3.10 -30.79
CA VAL A 684 32.25 2.00 -31.17
C VAL A 684 32.29 1.90 -32.69
N ASP A 685 33.50 1.91 -33.24
CA ASP A 685 33.79 1.75 -34.66
C ASP A 685 33.41 0.37 -35.23
#